data_AF-A0A0L0S653-F1
#
_entry.id   AF-A0A0L0S653-F1
#
_cell.length_a   1.000
_cell.length_b   1.000
_cell.length_c   1.000
_cell.angle_alpha   90.00
_cell.angle_beta   90.00
_cell.angle_gamma   90.00
#
_symmetry.space_group_name_H-M   'P 1'
#
loop_
_entity.id
_entity.type
_entity.pdbx_description
1 polymer ?
#
loop_
_entity_poly.entity_id
_entity_poly.type
_entity_poly.pdbx_seq_one_letter_code
_entity_poly.pdbx_strand_id
1 'polypeptide(L)'
;MPVESIAARLLVLGFSESGKSTLINFIASAQAIPHLTNTGASAPPSSLSSDAPGTDLHRIQVDLARTRYGLARNRGIPRTLSDWLREADRMVQEHGENQAEAYLDVLDNQDGRYRLRPMPPSASDTSDPNLVLEMIQLPGIKDTMRTVDPNRSANVTDAILHIDKLGGSVDAIVIVLRHALPLGSNTLNVLDFYLNLLAKYTHNFIVVYSHYQPAHAVEHGAYLNLTDRIEAFEAWLQTKAFGDHLAPTTHVPMNNRIPVQLNEHAGHAAFCFQQLTAFLQVVWNLAEERPGVDPVFGPQFAFTAPQNDEMVATPREGDVTVENYALAANDTVESGAPDESTVVPGQGVSTADATAADKAVPTSTAEPPIATSSMSVATTDPAPHAFDVPPAAQVLTSVPLGTAGPVVTCGSLLVASAEFQASHCALPTPLNQIAAFTNPVDRAAIAHAASTTRILVPPRLVPLIDSFLTRMVSHGTADEQAFYSALDRCAFLQRLVQCRAPIFIGETNKMLPLRYPALIESKVWRAAAIRPAEVPLTDALSPAEAAIAALLVVSGPTLFINDGARKNGAKLGVPSSYERYGIVVAVAGSRVDFANEMELRARSGGDIEAGREILEPEWAAFYADDEARDESVGGNPFTGLEVRDALWSRRRLQTSLDQVLVECMARSAEYGQPIYLRIVGHELGRRMMRVAMQDAILITEVLNAVARSACSRAHLECVDVAWIDVPTAVGIPQTVTTRGGAMVAIRVSRDNPAAVVPDPFRDKCLLMLVYWTEANALPGNEYWAGALDTSVNSAVACCSLVPELHNPLINTGMLDRIIVQE
;
A
#
# COMPACT_ATOMS: atom_id res chain seq x y z
N MET A 1 -19.96 28.07 26.52
CA MET A 1 -19.75 26.68 26.04
C MET A 1 -18.26 26.51 25.76
N PRO A 2 -17.68 25.29 25.68
CA PRO A 2 -16.37 25.15 25.04
C PRO A 2 -16.45 25.71 23.62
N VAL A 3 -15.40 26.40 23.16
CA VAL A 3 -15.30 26.87 21.78
C VAL A 3 -14.88 25.68 20.92
N GLU A 4 -15.68 25.32 19.92
CA GLU A 4 -15.38 24.19 19.04
C GLU A 4 -14.12 24.47 18.21
N SER A 5 -13.11 23.60 18.29
CA SER A 5 -11.86 23.77 17.56
C SER A 5 -11.96 23.15 16.17
N ILE A 6 -11.77 23.94 15.11
CA ILE A 6 -11.77 23.45 13.73
C ILE A 6 -10.42 22.76 13.45
N ALA A 7 -10.47 21.51 12.99
CA ALA A 7 -9.28 20.71 12.70
C ALA A 7 -9.02 20.61 11.19
N ALA A 8 -8.06 21.38 10.70
CA ALA A 8 -7.64 21.43 9.30
C ALA A 8 -6.46 20.48 9.06
N ARG A 9 -6.59 19.60 8.08
CA ARG A 9 -5.63 18.54 7.73
C ARG A 9 -4.90 18.92 6.46
N LEU A 10 -3.58 18.98 6.51
CA LEU A 10 -2.74 19.47 5.42
C LEU A 10 -1.64 18.48 5.08
N LEU A 11 -1.41 18.25 3.80
CA LEU A 11 -0.29 17.44 3.31
C LEU A 11 0.75 18.32 2.64
N VAL A 12 1.96 18.38 3.19
CA VAL A 12 3.00 19.35 2.81
C VAL A 12 4.12 18.66 2.03
N LEU A 13 4.28 19.00 0.75
CA LEU A 13 5.33 18.45 -0.13
C LEU A 13 6.13 19.55 -0.86
N GLY A 14 7.23 19.12 -1.49
CA GLY A 14 8.17 19.99 -2.20
C GLY A 14 9.63 19.56 -2.00
N PHE A 15 10.52 20.09 -2.84
CA PHE A 15 11.96 19.79 -2.91
C PHE A 15 12.69 19.94 -1.56
N SER A 16 13.88 19.36 -1.41
CA SER A 16 14.65 19.44 -0.15
C SER A 16 14.89 20.88 0.33
N GLU A 17 15.25 21.81 -0.57
CA GLU A 17 15.45 23.24 -0.25
C GLU A 17 14.19 24.13 -0.39
N SER A 18 13.00 23.54 -0.50
CA SER A 18 11.75 24.33 -0.64
C SER A 18 11.36 25.11 0.63
N GLY A 19 11.90 24.75 1.80
CA GLY A 19 11.56 25.42 3.06
C GLY A 19 10.27 24.94 3.74
N LYS A 20 9.85 23.68 3.54
CA LYS A 20 8.70 23.06 4.26
C LYS A 20 8.83 23.18 5.79
N SER A 21 9.92 22.67 6.37
CA SER A 21 10.17 22.78 7.81
C SER A 21 10.22 24.24 8.26
N THR A 22 10.67 25.16 7.40
CA THR A 22 10.66 26.61 7.67
C THR A 22 9.24 27.17 7.72
N LEU A 23 8.32 26.71 6.87
CA LEU A 23 6.89 27.08 6.92
C LEU A 23 6.22 26.56 8.19
N ILE A 24 6.40 25.28 8.52
CA ILE A 24 5.83 24.64 9.70
C ILE A 24 6.38 25.27 11.00
N ASN A 25 7.69 25.49 11.08
CA ASN A 25 8.31 26.19 12.20
C ASN A 25 7.87 27.67 12.28
N PHE A 26 7.60 28.34 11.16
CA PHE A 26 7.06 29.71 11.17
C PHE A 26 5.65 29.74 11.78
N ILE A 27 4.75 28.87 11.33
CA ILE A 27 3.38 28.79 11.85
C ILE A 27 3.40 28.46 13.36
N ALA A 28 4.21 27.49 13.78
CA ALA A 28 4.34 27.11 15.19
C ALA A 28 4.96 28.22 16.07
N SER A 29 5.99 28.92 15.58
CA SER A 29 6.67 29.98 16.36
C SER A 29 5.90 31.29 16.41
N ALA A 30 5.09 31.62 15.39
CA ALA A 30 4.26 32.84 15.38
C ALA A 30 3.31 32.93 16.58
N GLN A 31 2.83 31.79 17.10
CA GLN A 31 2.00 31.69 18.30
C GLN A 31 2.74 32.01 19.61
N ALA A 32 4.07 31.88 19.61
CA ALA A 32 4.89 31.89 20.81
C ALA A 32 5.64 33.22 21.07
N ILE A 33 5.59 34.18 20.14
CA ILE A 33 6.35 35.46 20.22
C ILE A 33 5.83 36.32 21.38
N PRO A 34 6.52 36.42 22.53
CA PRO A 34 5.96 36.95 23.75
C PRO A 34 6.50 38.36 24.03
N HIS A 35 5.80 39.35 23.49
CA HIS A 35 6.05 40.80 23.65
C HIS A 35 7.33 41.35 22.97
N LEU A 36 7.16 42.51 22.31
CA LEU A 36 8.24 43.27 21.67
C LEU A 36 9.02 44.11 22.69
N THR A 37 9.65 43.45 23.67
CA THR A 37 10.45 44.09 24.74
C THR A 37 11.93 43.74 24.61
N ASN A 38 12.79 44.76 24.52
CA ASN A 38 14.24 44.62 24.36
C ASN A 38 14.94 44.09 25.62
N THR A 39 14.93 42.77 25.81
CA THR A 39 15.84 42.04 26.70
C THR A 39 16.26 40.73 26.03
N GLY A 40 17.56 40.51 25.88
CA GLY A 40 18.07 39.26 25.30
C GLY A 40 17.92 38.05 26.23
N ALA A 41 18.12 36.86 25.65
CA ALA A 41 18.12 35.55 26.30
C ALA A 41 16.77 35.03 26.83
N SER A 42 15.98 34.48 25.91
CA SER A 42 15.50 33.10 26.09
C SER A 42 15.93 32.28 24.86
N ALA A 43 16.21 30.99 25.05
CA ALA A 43 16.54 30.10 23.94
C ALA A 43 15.27 29.81 23.11
N PRO A 44 15.39 29.53 21.79
CA PRO A 44 14.26 29.02 21.03
C PRO A 44 13.76 27.71 21.66
N PRO A 45 12.45 27.40 21.58
CA PRO A 45 11.97 26.07 21.93
C PRO A 45 12.75 25.02 21.15
N SER A 46 13.05 23.90 21.80
CA SER A 46 13.98 22.86 21.33
C SER A 46 13.76 22.52 19.85
N SER A 47 14.83 22.61 19.07
CA SER A 47 14.82 22.36 17.63
C SER A 47 14.12 21.05 17.28
N LEU A 48 13.04 21.13 16.49
CA LEU A 48 12.48 19.99 15.77
C LEU A 48 13.54 19.49 14.79
N SER A 49 14.29 18.46 15.18
CA SER A 49 15.46 17.95 14.46
C SER A 49 15.04 17.02 13.32
N SER A 50 14.47 17.58 12.25
CA SER A 50 14.00 16.85 11.07
C SER A 50 15.16 16.46 10.12
N ASP A 51 16.09 15.65 10.61
CA ASP A 51 17.07 14.89 9.79
C ASP A 51 16.80 13.37 9.85
N ALA A 52 15.72 12.95 10.51
CA ALA A 52 15.18 11.60 10.38
C ALA A 52 14.54 11.41 8.99
N PRO A 53 14.82 10.32 8.26
CA PRO A 53 14.29 10.10 6.91
C PRO A 53 12.89 9.46 6.93
N GLY A 54 11.89 10.18 7.43
CA GLY A 54 10.49 9.74 7.51
C GLY A 54 9.48 10.88 7.41
N THR A 55 8.18 10.56 7.38
CA THR A 55 7.10 11.56 7.31
C THR A 55 6.74 12.04 8.72
N ASP A 56 6.77 13.35 8.95
CA ASP A 56 6.44 13.93 10.26
C ASP A 56 4.96 14.38 10.30
N LEU A 57 4.20 13.98 11.32
CA LEU A 57 2.87 14.54 11.61
C LEU A 57 2.97 15.58 12.72
N HIS A 58 2.82 16.85 12.35
CA HIS A 58 2.78 17.98 13.28
C HIS A 58 1.34 18.32 13.65
N ARG A 59 1.08 18.61 14.92
CA ARG A 59 -0.20 19.15 15.40
C ARG A 59 0.01 20.51 16.06
N ILE A 60 -0.46 21.57 15.41
CA ILE A 60 -0.23 22.97 15.81
C ILE A 60 -1.57 23.63 16.11
N GLN A 61 -1.79 24.09 17.33
CA GLN A 61 -2.92 24.95 17.66
C GLN A 61 -2.57 26.41 17.31
N VAL A 62 -3.49 27.08 16.62
CA VAL A 62 -3.31 28.42 16.05
C VAL A 62 -4.44 29.33 16.54
N ASP A 63 -4.09 30.27 17.40
CA ASP A 63 -4.89 31.45 17.71
C ASP A 63 -4.68 32.47 16.58
N LEU A 64 -5.73 32.74 15.78
CA LEU A 64 -5.66 33.65 14.64
C LEU A 64 -5.42 35.11 15.07
N ALA A 65 -5.96 35.54 16.21
CA ALA A 65 -5.78 36.90 16.69
C ALA A 65 -4.30 37.18 17.02
N ARG A 66 -3.56 36.18 17.52
CA ARG A 66 -2.11 36.28 17.77
C ARG A 66 -1.25 36.44 16.52
N THR A 67 -1.73 36.07 15.33
CA THR A 67 -0.94 36.24 14.08
C THR A 67 -1.10 37.62 13.44
N ARG A 68 -2.09 38.42 13.86
CA ARG A 68 -2.43 39.70 13.24
C ARG A 68 -1.50 40.82 13.71
N TYR A 69 -0.42 41.06 12.96
CA TYR A 69 0.48 42.20 13.14
C TYR A 69 0.34 43.22 12.01
N GLY A 70 0.60 44.49 12.33
CA GLY A 70 0.60 45.61 11.39
C GLY A 70 1.71 46.62 11.67
N LEU A 71 1.89 47.57 10.74
CA LEU A 71 2.85 48.66 10.89
C LEU A 71 2.18 49.88 11.54
N ALA A 72 2.83 50.45 12.55
CA ALA A 72 2.48 51.74 13.13
C ALA A 72 3.58 52.77 12.85
N ARG A 73 3.24 53.85 12.15
CA ARG A 73 4.12 55.03 11.99
C ARG A 73 4.13 55.80 13.31
N ASN A 74 5.31 56.02 13.90
CA ASN A 74 5.50 56.69 15.20
C ASN A 74 4.67 56.08 16.37
N ARG A 75 3.67 56.83 16.88
CA ARG A 75 2.75 56.41 17.96
C ARG A 75 1.36 56.03 17.45
N GLY A 76 1.12 56.00 16.14
CA GLY A 76 -0.18 55.73 15.54
C GLY A 76 -0.76 54.35 15.84
N ILE A 77 -2.03 54.18 15.47
CA ILE A 77 -2.70 52.88 15.41
C ILE A 77 -2.05 52.06 14.29
N PRO A 78 -1.72 50.77 14.49
CA PRO A 78 -1.18 49.93 13.42
C PRO A 78 -2.23 49.68 12.33
N ARG A 79 -1.75 49.50 11.10
CA ARG A 79 -2.55 49.12 9.92
C ARG A 79 -1.89 47.93 9.22
N THR A 80 -2.60 47.26 8.31
CA THR A 80 -2.00 46.19 7.49
C THR A 80 -0.90 46.75 6.59
N LEU A 81 -0.01 45.90 6.08
CA LEU A 81 0.98 46.34 5.09
C LEU A 81 0.28 46.82 3.81
N SER A 82 -0.80 46.14 3.39
CA SER A 82 -1.63 46.57 2.26
C SER A 82 -2.20 47.99 2.41
N ASP A 83 -2.56 48.41 3.63
CA ASP A 83 -3.06 49.78 3.87
C ASP A 83 -1.96 50.84 3.75
N TRP A 84 -0.71 50.50 4.03
CA TRP A 84 0.43 51.41 3.87
C TRP A 84 0.91 51.46 2.41
N LEU A 85 0.83 50.36 1.67
CA LEU A 85 1.13 50.35 0.24
C LEU A 85 0.05 51.10 -0.56
N ARG A 86 -1.24 50.94 -0.21
CA ARG A 86 -2.33 51.76 -0.80
C ARG A 86 -2.20 53.25 -0.48
N GLU A 87 -1.64 53.60 0.67
CA GLU A 87 -1.30 54.99 1.00
C GLU A 87 -0.10 55.49 0.17
N ALA A 88 0.91 54.64 -0.07
CA ALA A 88 2.02 54.95 -0.96
C ALA A 88 1.55 55.17 -2.42
N ASP A 89 0.65 54.32 -2.94
CA ASP A 89 0.01 54.52 -4.25
C ASP A 89 -0.71 55.87 -4.34
N ARG A 90 -1.41 56.26 -3.26
CA ARG A 90 -2.11 57.55 -3.19
C ARG A 90 -1.13 58.73 -3.21
N MET A 91 -0.01 58.64 -2.48
CA MET A 91 1.03 59.68 -2.50
C MET A 91 1.74 59.77 -3.86
N VAL A 92 2.00 58.62 -4.51
CA VAL A 92 2.49 58.54 -5.90
C VAL A 92 1.54 59.27 -6.87
N GLN A 93 0.24 59.06 -6.75
CA GLN A 93 -0.77 59.75 -7.58
C GLN A 93 -0.91 61.25 -7.25
N GLU A 94 -0.77 61.64 -5.99
CA GLU A 94 -0.91 63.04 -5.54
C GLU A 94 0.35 63.89 -5.74
N HIS A 95 1.55 63.28 -5.84
CA HIS A 95 2.84 63.99 -5.85
C HIS A 95 3.76 63.63 -7.03
N GLY A 96 3.47 62.56 -7.79
CA GLY A 96 4.31 62.12 -8.91
C GLY A 96 5.60 61.41 -8.51
N GLU A 97 5.64 60.84 -7.30
CA GLU A 97 6.76 60.05 -6.77
C GLU A 97 6.89 58.70 -7.50
N ASN A 98 8.06 58.06 -7.42
CA ASN A 98 8.28 56.74 -7.99
C ASN A 98 7.64 55.65 -7.10
N GLN A 99 6.73 54.85 -7.66
CA GLN A 99 6.02 53.80 -6.93
C GLN A 99 6.96 52.78 -6.27
N ALA A 100 8.08 52.45 -6.92
CA ALA A 100 9.06 51.53 -6.34
C ALA A 100 9.75 52.13 -5.10
N GLU A 101 10.12 53.40 -5.16
CA GLU A 101 10.74 54.12 -4.03
C GLU A 101 9.75 54.26 -2.86
N ALA A 102 8.50 54.62 -3.15
CA ALA A 102 7.44 54.76 -2.15
C ALA A 102 7.07 53.42 -1.46
N TYR A 103 7.14 52.30 -2.19
CA TYR A 103 6.98 50.96 -1.61
C TYR A 103 8.19 50.51 -0.80
N LEU A 104 9.42 50.80 -1.25
CA LEU A 104 10.66 50.47 -0.53
C LEU A 104 10.76 51.22 0.81
N ASP A 105 10.30 52.48 0.89
CA ASP A 105 10.23 53.26 2.14
C ASP A 105 9.46 52.52 3.25
N VAL A 106 8.39 51.81 2.88
CA VAL A 106 7.55 51.00 3.78
C VAL A 106 8.19 49.63 4.07
N LEU A 107 8.74 48.97 3.05
CA LEU A 107 9.22 47.57 3.13
C LEU A 107 10.58 47.44 3.83
N ASP A 108 11.55 48.26 3.45
CA ASP A 108 12.90 48.26 4.04
C ASP A 108 12.93 48.99 5.39
N ASN A 109 12.07 50.01 5.58
CA ASN A 109 11.97 50.79 6.82
C ASN A 109 13.31 51.41 7.26
N GLN A 110 14.15 51.86 6.32
CA GLN A 110 15.55 52.24 6.60
C GLN A 110 15.72 53.34 7.68
N ASP A 111 14.75 54.26 7.77
CA ASP A 111 14.69 55.33 8.79
C ASP A 111 14.09 54.90 10.15
N GLY A 112 13.58 53.66 10.28
CA GLY A 112 12.87 53.20 11.48
C GLY A 112 11.52 53.91 11.73
N ARG A 113 10.92 54.52 10.71
CA ARG A 113 9.64 55.28 10.78
C ARG A 113 8.47 54.40 11.22
N TYR A 114 8.49 53.14 10.80
CA TYR A 114 7.49 52.12 11.10
C TYR A 114 7.97 51.18 12.20
N ARG A 115 7.05 50.77 13.07
CA ARG A 115 7.27 49.71 14.05
C ARG A 115 6.19 48.66 13.92
N LEU A 116 6.59 47.40 14.01
CA LEU A 116 5.65 46.28 14.05
C LEU A 116 4.87 46.34 15.38
N ARG A 117 3.55 46.13 15.34
CA ARG A 117 2.69 46.01 16.52
C ARG A 117 1.58 44.98 16.27
N PRO A 118 1.06 44.31 17.31
CA PRO A 118 -0.20 43.59 17.21
C PRO A 118 -1.30 44.54 16.75
N MET A 119 -2.20 44.06 15.88
CA MET A 119 -3.41 44.78 15.53
C MET A 119 -4.34 44.87 16.74
N PRO A 120 -5.17 45.93 16.87
CA PRO A 120 -6.24 45.93 17.85
C PRO A 120 -7.23 44.79 17.54
N PRO A 121 -7.81 44.12 18.55
CA PRO A 121 -8.81 43.08 18.30
C PRO A 121 -10.03 43.68 17.61
N SER A 122 -10.54 42.98 16.60
CA SER A 122 -11.76 43.36 15.89
C SER A 122 -13.02 42.89 16.64
N ALA A 123 -14.20 43.27 16.15
CA ALA A 123 -15.47 42.90 16.76
C ALA A 123 -15.85 41.41 16.58
N SER A 124 -15.21 40.67 15.67
CA SER A 124 -15.40 39.21 15.55
C SER A 124 -14.46 38.39 16.43
N ASP A 125 -13.33 38.96 16.85
CA ASP A 125 -12.22 38.27 17.53
C ASP A 125 -12.60 37.69 18.91
N THR A 126 -13.78 38.06 19.45
CA THR A 126 -14.36 37.45 20.65
C THR A 126 -15.01 36.09 20.42
N SER A 127 -15.09 35.64 19.17
CA SER A 127 -15.72 34.37 18.76
C SER A 127 -14.86 33.49 17.85
N ASP A 128 -13.78 34.01 17.24
CA ASP A 128 -12.87 33.25 16.36
C ASP A 128 -12.43 31.91 17.01
N PRO A 129 -12.83 30.75 16.47
CA PRO A 129 -12.51 29.47 17.08
C PRO A 129 -11.02 29.08 16.97
N ASN A 130 -10.57 28.12 17.77
CA ASN A 130 -9.18 27.64 17.71
C ASN A 130 -8.98 26.76 16.47
N LEU A 131 -8.14 27.21 15.53
CA LEU A 131 -7.69 26.38 14.43
C LEU A 131 -6.66 25.36 14.94
N VAL A 132 -6.82 24.09 14.58
CA VAL A 132 -5.85 23.03 14.84
C VAL A 132 -5.37 22.50 13.50
N LEU A 133 -4.10 22.74 13.20
CA LEU A 133 -3.46 22.25 11.99
C LEU A 133 -2.85 20.86 12.23
N GLU A 134 -3.31 19.88 11.46
CA GLU A 134 -2.80 18.51 11.44
C GLU A 134 -1.99 18.35 10.14
N MET A 135 -0.70 18.68 10.21
CA MET A 135 0.18 18.86 9.04
C MET A 135 1.11 17.65 8.87
N ILE A 136 0.89 16.88 7.82
CA ILE A 136 1.74 15.75 7.40
C ILE A 136 2.84 16.31 6.49
N GLN A 137 4.09 16.35 6.96
CA GLN A 137 5.25 16.79 6.19
C GLN A 137 5.95 15.60 5.52
N LEU A 138 5.96 15.55 4.19
CA LEU A 138 6.80 14.62 3.46
C LEU A 138 8.29 14.99 3.59
N PRO A 139 9.21 14.00 3.58
CA PRO A 139 10.62 14.20 3.28
C PRO A 139 10.83 15.09 2.04
N GLY A 140 11.90 15.88 2.07
CA GLY A 140 12.18 16.81 0.98
C GLY A 140 12.59 16.12 -0.30
N ILE A 141 11.77 16.25 -1.35
CA ILE A 141 11.92 15.57 -2.65
C ILE A 141 13.32 15.79 -3.22
N LYS A 142 14.04 14.68 -3.48
CA LYS A 142 15.40 14.62 -4.06
C LYS A 142 15.41 14.17 -5.52
N ASP A 143 14.25 13.77 -6.05
CA ASP A 143 14.06 13.40 -7.45
C ASP A 143 14.54 14.51 -8.40
N THR A 144 15.20 14.10 -9.48
CA THR A 144 15.59 14.95 -10.61
C THR A 144 15.28 14.23 -11.91
N MET A 145 15.34 14.95 -13.04
CA MET A 145 15.23 14.38 -14.39
C MET A 145 16.26 13.26 -14.72
N ARG A 146 17.22 12.96 -13.83
CA ARG A 146 18.24 11.91 -14.02
C ARG A 146 18.38 10.94 -12.83
N THR A 147 17.75 11.23 -11.69
CA THR A 147 17.94 10.47 -10.44
C THR A 147 16.63 10.39 -9.67
N VAL A 148 16.19 9.18 -9.34
CA VAL A 148 15.02 8.93 -8.50
C VAL A 148 15.50 8.74 -7.06
N ASP A 149 14.83 9.34 -6.07
CA ASP A 149 15.04 9.02 -4.66
C ASP A 149 14.51 7.60 -4.41
N PRO A 150 15.35 6.63 -4.01
CA PRO A 150 14.91 5.25 -3.80
C PRO A 150 13.83 5.14 -2.72
N ASN A 151 13.73 6.12 -1.82
CA ASN A 151 12.75 6.13 -0.73
C ASN A 151 11.41 6.76 -1.14
N ARG A 152 11.24 7.32 -2.35
CA ARG A 152 10.04 8.10 -2.69
C ARG A 152 8.73 7.31 -2.53
N SER A 153 8.75 6.01 -2.82
CA SER A 153 7.59 5.13 -2.63
C SER A 153 7.26 4.93 -1.15
N ALA A 154 8.28 4.67 -0.31
CA ALA A 154 8.10 4.56 1.14
C ALA A 154 7.58 5.87 1.75
N ASN A 155 8.15 7.01 1.35
CA ASN A 155 7.72 8.34 1.78
C ASN A 155 6.26 8.65 1.42
N VAL A 156 5.78 8.18 0.26
CA VAL A 156 4.37 8.32 -0.14
C VAL A 156 3.49 7.35 0.64
N THR A 157 3.88 6.09 0.82
CA THR A 157 3.13 5.10 1.63
C THR A 157 2.99 5.54 3.09
N ASP A 158 4.05 6.07 3.68
CA ASP A 158 4.07 6.57 5.06
C ASP A 158 3.15 7.81 5.22
N ALA A 159 3.21 8.75 4.27
CA ALA A 159 2.26 9.86 4.19
C ALA A 159 0.80 9.38 4.04
N ILE A 160 0.55 8.34 3.24
CA ILE A 160 -0.77 7.70 3.09
C ILE A 160 -1.25 7.12 4.43
N LEU A 161 -0.42 6.36 5.13
CA LEU A 161 -0.74 5.83 6.46
C LEU A 161 -1.04 6.95 7.47
N HIS A 162 -0.40 8.12 7.32
CA HIS A 162 -0.72 9.29 8.13
C HIS A 162 -2.06 9.95 7.75
N ILE A 163 -2.44 9.99 6.47
CA ILE A 163 -3.77 10.48 6.05
C ILE A 163 -4.87 9.53 6.54
N ASP A 164 -4.66 8.22 6.44
CA ASP A 164 -5.62 7.21 6.90
C ASP A 164 -5.81 7.28 8.42
N LYS A 165 -4.73 7.48 9.21
CA LYS A 165 -4.80 7.76 10.66
C LYS A 165 -5.59 9.03 11.01
N LEU A 166 -5.65 10.02 10.11
CA LEU A 166 -6.47 11.22 10.27
C LEU A 166 -7.90 11.08 9.69
N GLY A 167 -8.26 9.92 9.13
CA GLY A 167 -9.61 9.64 8.60
C GLY A 167 -9.72 9.60 7.07
N GLY A 168 -8.60 9.42 6.35
CA GLY A 168 -8.60 9.08 4.92
C GLY A 168 -8.76 10.25 3.95
N SER A 169 -8.66 11.50 4.41
CA SER A 169 -8.71 12.70 3.56
C SER A 169 -7.95 13.89 4.18
N VAL A 170 -7.55 14.85 3.34
CA VAL A 170 -6.94 16.13 3.74
C VAL A 170 -7.65 17.30 3.06
N ASP A 171 -7.71 18.45 3.74
CA ASP A 171 -8.47 19.61 3.25
C ASP A 171 -7.72 20.33 2.13
N ALA A 172 -6.38 20.31 2.17
CA ALA A 172 -5.54 20.76 1.08
C ALA A 172 -4.19 20.05 1.02
N ILE A 173 -3.65 19.98 -0.21
CA ILE A 173 -2.26 19.68 -0.49
C ILE A 173 -1.48 21.00 -0.62
N VAL A 174 -0.46 21.17 0.22
CA VAL A 174 0.40 22.37 0.28
C VAL A 174 1.70 22.08 -0.46
N ILE A 175 1.83 22.60 -1.68
CA ILE A 175 3.01 22.46 -2.53
C ILE A 175 3.94 23.63 -2.26
N VAL A 176 5.02 23.40 -1.52
CA VAL A 176 6.01 24.45 -1.23
C VAL A 176 7.07 24.47 -2.33
N LEU A 177 7.15 25.60 -3.05
CA LEU A 177 8.15 25.87 -4.10
C LEU A 177 9.00 27.07 -3.68
N ARG A 178 10.31 27.03 -3.89
CA ARG A 178 11.17 28.20 -3.64
C ARG A 178 10.93 29.23 -4.73
N HIS A 179 10.69 30.51 -4.39
CA HIS A 179 10.40 31.55 -5.38
C HIS A 179 11.51 31.71 -6.43
N ALA A 180 12.78 31.47 -6.09
CA ALA A 180 13.88 31.51 -7.05
C ALA A 180 13.92 30.31 -8.04
N LEU A 181 13.06 29.31 -7.90
CA LEU A 181 13.04 28.11 -8.73
C LEU A 181 12.46 28.41 -10.13
N PRO A 182 13.13 28.04 -11.24
CA PRO A 182 12.54 28.08 -12.58
C PRO A 182 11.47 27.00 -12.72
N LEU A 183 10.24 27.42 -13.07
CA LEU A 183 9.14 26.51 -13.35
C LEU A 183 9.11 26.13 -14.83
N GLY A 184 8.66 24.90 -15.09
CA GLY A 184 8.62 24.30 -16.42
C GLY A 184 8.58 22.78 -16.29
N SER A 185 8.22 22.07 -17.36
CA SER A 185 7.88 20.64 -17.31
C SER A 185 8.98 19.77 -16.70
N ASN A 186 10.26 20.07 -16.96
CA ASN A 186 11.39 19.33 -16.38
C ASN A 186 11.52 19.48 -14.85
N THR A 187 11.12 20.64 -14.30
CA THR A 187 11.11 20.87 -12.84
C THR A 187 9.86 20.25 -12.23
N LEU A 188 8.69 20.45 -12.86
CA LEU A 188 7.40 20.08 -12.29
C LEU A 188 7.04 18.60 -12.46
N ASN A 189 7.52 17.91 -13.52
CA ASN A 189 7.31 16.47 -13.70
C ASN A 189 7.93 15.61 -12.58
N VAL A 190 8.83 16.17 -11.76
CA VAL A 190 9.27 15.51 -10.51
C VAL A 190 8.12 15.33 -9.51
N LEU A 191 7.15 16.26 -9.48
CA LEU A 191 5.97 16.18 -8.62
C LEU A 191 4.93 15.17 -9.12
N ASP A 192 5.02 14.74 -10.37
CA ASP A 192 4.04 13.89 -11.06
C ASP A 192 3.82 12.56 -10.33
N PHE A 193 4.91 11.87 -9.95
CA PHE A 193 4.86 10.63 -9.16
C PHE A 193 4.12 10.83 -7.81
N TYR A 194 4.42 11.92 -7.11
CA TYR A 194 3.85 12.20 -5.80
C TYR A 194 2.37 12.59 -5.92
N LEU A 195 2.03 13.53 -6.81
CA LEU A 195 0.68 14.05 -6.93
C LEU A 195 -0.28 13.07 -7.62
N ASN A 196 0.17 12.23 -8.56
CA ASN A 196 -0.65 11.13 -9.09
C ASN A 196 -1.03 10.10 -8.00
N LEU A 197 -0.25 10.00 -6.91
CA LEU A 197 -0.54 9.15 -5.76
C LEU A 197 -1.20 9.87 -4.58
N LEU A 198 -1.18 11.21 -4.53
CA LEU A 198 -1.63 11.99 -3.37
C LEU A 198 -2.80 12.95 -3.66
N ALA A 199 -2.98 13.44 -4.89
CA ALA A 199 -4.12 14.26 -5.29
C ALA A 199 -5.46 13.58 -4.99
N LYS A 200 -5.49 12.24 -5.00
CA LYS A 200 -6.64 11.41 -4.61
C LYS A 200 -7.22 11.67 -3.20
N TYR A 201 -6.52 12.37 -2.31
CA TYR A 201 -6.98 12.65 -0.94
C TYR A 201 -7.63 14.03 -0.74
N THR A 202 -7.67 14.88 -1.77
CA THR A 202 -8.20 16.26 -1.67
C THR A 202 -8.60 16.82 -3.03
N HIS A 203 -9.46 17.84 -3.05
CA HIS A 203 -9.70 18.63 -4.26
C HIS A 203 -8.87 19.92 -4.31
N ASN A 204 -8.22 20.32 -3.21
CA ASN A 204 -7.67 21.67 -3.07
C ASN A 204 -6.13 21.67 -3.03
N PHE A 205 -5.51 22.43 -3.92
CA PHE A 205 -4.06 22.67 -3.91
C PHE A 205 -3.75 24.11 -3.48
N ILE A 206 -2.80 24.26 -2.56
CA ILE A 206 -2.22 25.55 -2.15
C ILE A 206 -0.75 25.57 -2.54
N VAL A 207 -0.36 26.45 -3.46
CA VAL A 207 1.01 26.59 -3.94
C VAL A 207 1.70 27.75 -3.21
N VAL A 208 2.64 27.42 -2.33
CA VAL A 208 3.35 28.39 -1.49
C VAL A 208 4.72 28.70 -2.11
N TYR A 209 4.89 29.91 -2.62
CA TYR A 209 6.17 30.40 -3.14
C TYR A 209 7.03 30.95 -2.00
N SER A 210 7.79 30.06 -1.36
CA SER A 210 8.65 30.37 -0.21
C SER A 210 9.85 31.25 -0.60
N HIS A 211 10.48 31.90 0.40
CA HIS A 211 11.61 32.82 0.19
C HIS A 211 11.29 34.00 -0.77
N TYR A 212 10.02 34.39 -0.89
CA TYR A 212 9.64 35.58 -1.67
C TYR A 212 10.20 36.85 -1.00
N GLN A 213 10.97 37.66 -1.73
CA GLN A 213 11.59 38.88 -1.19
C GLN A 213 10.83 40.12 -1.69
N PRO A 214 10.00 40.78 -0.86
CA PRO A 214 9.10 41.83 -1.33
C PRO A 214 9.84 43.07 -1.84
N ALA A 215 10.90 43.52 -1.16
CA ALA A 215 11.70 44.68 -1.59
C ALA A 215 12.35 44.45 -2.96
N HIS A 216 13.07 43.33 -3.13
CA HIS A 216 13.66 42.94 -4.42
C HIS A 216 12.62 42.78 -5.53
N ALA A 217 11.40 42.30 -5.20
CA ALA A 217 10.32 42.24 -6.18
C ALA A 217 9.81 43.63 -6.59
N VAL A 218 9.76 44.60 -5.67
CA VAL A 218 9.43 46.00 -5.95
C VAL A 218 10.46 46.67 -6.87
N GLU A 219 11.75 46.48 -6.61
CA GLU A 219 12.84 46.99 -7.48
C GLU A 219 12.71 46.54 -8.94
N HIS A 220 12.10 45.37 -9.16
CA HIS A 220 11.88 44.76 -10.48
C HIS A 220 10.44 44.91 -11.00
N GLY A 221 9.59 45.71 -10.34
CA GLY A 221 8.19 45.94 -10.77
C GLY A 221 7.25 44.73 -10.62
N ALA A 222 7.65 43.72 -9.84
CA ALA A 222 7.00 42.42 -9.72
C ALA A 222 6.38 42.14 -8.33
N TYR A 223 6.00 43.19 -7.59
CA TYR A 223 5.43 43.03 -6.25
C TYR A 223 4.07 42.30 -6.29
N LEU A 224 3.98 41.19 -5.57
CA LEU A 224 2.91 40.18 -5.60
C LEU A 224 2.59 39.59 -6.99
N ASN A 225 3.32 39.98 -8.05
CA ASN A 225 3.16 39.40 -9.37
C ASN A 225 3.73 37.97 -9.39
N LEU A 226 2.85 37.01 -9.68
CA LEU A 226 3.17 35.60 -9.83
C LEU A 226 2.71 35.05 -11.19
N THR A 227 2.24 35.89 -12.12
CA THR A 227 1.53 35.46 -13.36
C THR A 227 2.28 34.36 -14.11
N ASP A 228 3.53 34.61 -14.51
CA ASP A 228 4.40 33.63 -15.20
C ASP A 228 4.52 32.28 -14.45
N ARG A 229 4.39 32.29 -13.12
CA ARG A 229 4.53 31.12 -12.24
C ARG A 229 3.21 30.39 -12.05
N ILE A 230 2.10 31.11 -12.06
CA ILE A 230 0.74 30.57 -12.05
C ILE A 230 0.51 29.90 -13.41
N GLU A 231 0.72 30.62 -14.51
CA GLU A 231 0.62 30.10 -15.87
C GLU A 231 1.49 28.86 -16.09
N ALA A 232 2.77 28.89 -15.69
CA ALA A 232 3.67 27.74 -15.84
C ALA A 232 3.32 26.54 -14.95
N PHE A 233 2.60 26.74 -13.84
CA PHE A 233 2.14 25.66 -12.96
C PHE A 233 0.80 25.09 -13.44
N GLU A 234 -0.17 25.95 -13.74
CA GLU A 234 -1.51 25.54 -14.22
C GLU A 234 -1.44 24.90 -15.62
N ALA A 235 -0.66 25.46 -16.56
CA ALA A 235 -0.44 24.84 -17.87
C ALA A 235 0.31 23.49 -17.77
N TRP A 236 1.08 23.26 -16.71
CA TRP A 236 1.64 21.94 -16.41
C TRP A 236 0.59 21.01 -15.80
N LEU A 237 -0.21 21.50 -14.85
CA LEU A 237 -1.25 20.73 -14.16
C LEU A 237 -2.34 20.22 -15.13
N GLN A 238 -2.71 21.05 -16.12
CA GLN A 238 -3.60 20.70 -17.24
C GLN A 238 -3.05 19.58 -18.15
N THR A 239 -1.78 19.19 -18.03
CA THR A 239 -1.23 18.00 -18.73
C THR A 239 -1.34 16.70 -17.92
N LYS A 240 -1.97 16.73 -16.73
CA LYS A 240 -2.03 15.61 -15.79
C LYS A 240 -3.45 15.11 -15.59
N ALA A 241 -3.63 13.80 -15.68
CA ALA A 241 -4.93 13.13 -15.47
C ALA A 241 -5.50 13.27 -14.04
N PHE A 242 -4.73 13.81 -13.09
CA PHE A 242 -5.21 14.18 -11.75
C PHE A 242 -5.60 15.67 -11.65
N GLY A 243 -5.33 16.49 -12.67
CA GLY A 243 -5.71 17.91 -12.71
C GLY A 243 -7.21 18.13 -12.95
N ASP A 244 -7.83 17.27 -13.77
CA ASP A 244 -9.24 17.36 -14.21
C ASP A 244 -10.29 17.31 -13.08
N HIS A 245 -9.88 17.07 -11.83
CA HIS A 245 -10.75 16.91 -10.66
C HIS A 245 -10.36 17.83 -9.49
N LEU A 246 -9.48 18.80 -9.70
CA LEU A 246 -9.06 19.77 -8.68
C LEU A 246 -9.87 21.07 -8.77
N ALA A 247 -10.05 21.72 -7.62
CA ALA A 247 -10.49 23.10 -7.54
C ALA A 247 -9.38 24.05 -8.04
N PRO A 248 -9.70 25.28 -8.48
CA PRO A 248 -8.71 26.27 -8.91
C PRO A 248 -7.61 26.46 -7.85
N THR A 249 -6.34 26.27 -8.23
CA THR A 249 -5.28 26.20 -7.23
C THR A 249 -4.99 27.58 -6.63
N THR A 250 -4.70 27.62 -5.33
CA THR A 250 -4.51 28.87 -4.60
C THR A 250 -3.02 29.19 -4.46
N HIS A 251 -2.58 30.28 -5.08
CA HIS A 251 -1.19 30.69 -5.09
C HIS A 251 -0.87 31.75 -4.02
N VAL A 252 0.14 31.50 -3.18
CA VAL A 252 0.53 32.38 -2.07
C VAL A 252 2.03 32.75 -2.13
N PRO A 253 2.40 34.04 -2.36
CA PRO A 253 3.77 34.51 -2.25
C PRO A 253 4.16 34.68 -0.77
N MET A 254 5.15 33.93 -0.28
CA MET A 254 5.41 33.85 1.15
C MET A 254 6.89 33.99 1.51
N ASN A 255 7.19 34.81 2.51
CA ASN A 255 8.46 34.75 3.20
C ASN A 255 8.26 34.13 4.58
N ASN A 256 8.62 32.86 4.70
CA ASN A 256 8.52 32.08 5.93
C ASN A 256 9.75 32.24 6.85
N ARG A 257 10.72 33.11 6.52
CA ARG A 257 11.88 33.39 7.36
C ARG A 257 11.74 34.77 8.02
N ILE A 258 11.21 34.79 9.24
CA ILE A 258 11.09 36.01 10.06
C ILE A 258 12.47 36.70 10.23
N PRO A 259 12.58 38.03 10.07
CA PRO A 259 13.78 38.78 10.43
C PRO A 259 14.09 38.70 11.93
N VAL A 260 15.35 38.45 12.30
CA VAL A 260 15.80 38.36 13.71
C VAL A 260 15.47 39.66 14.48
N GLN A 261 15.58 40.81 13.82
CA GLN A 261 15.32 42.13 14.41
C GLN A 261 13.98 42.70 13.89
N LEU A 262 12.87 42.17 14.43
CA LEU A 262 11.48 42.47 14.01
C LEU A 262 11.14 43.97 13.86
N ASN A 263 11.75 44.85 14.66
CA ASN A 263 11.49 46.29 14.62
C ASN A 263 12.42 47.08 13.68
N GLU A 264 13.59 46.54 13.34
CA GLU A 264 14.48 47.15 12.34
C GLU A 264 13.87 46.87 10.96
N HIS A 265 13.63 45.60 10.65
CA HIS A 265 13.00 45.16 9.39
C HIS A 265 11.48 45.08 9.51
N ALA A 266 10.83 46.14 10.04
CA ALA A 266 9.41 46.13 10.36
C ALA A 266 8.52 45.82 9.14
N GLY A 267 8.79 46.42 7.97
CA GLY A 267 8.02 46.18 6.74
C GLY A 267 8.08 44.73 6.26
N HIS A 268 9.29 44.17 6.21
CA HIS A 268 9.53 42.74 5.94
C HIS A 268 8.79 41.84 6.95
N ALA A 269 8.85 42.14 8.25
CA ALA A 269 8.15 41.35 9.26
C ALA A 269 6.62 41.44 9.11
N ALA A 270 6.08 42.62 8.80
CA ALA A 270 4.65 42.80 8.51
C ALA A 270 4.22 42.02 7.25
N PHE A 271 5.06 41.93 6.22
CA PHE A 271 4.83 41.05 5.07
C PHE A 271 4.71 39.58 5.50
N CYS A 272 5.64 39.07 6.33
CA CYS A 272 5.58 37.70 6.85
C CYS A 272 4.25 37.41 7.57
N PHE A 273 3.82 38.29 8.50
CA PHE A 273 2.57 38.10 9.24
C PHE A 273 1.31 38.26 8.38
N GLN A 274 1.30 39.19 7.42
CA GLN A 274 0.16 39.36 6.52
C GLN A 274 -0.03 38.13 5.62
N GLN A 275 1.04 37.58 5.06
CA GLN A 275 0.96 36.36 4.24
C GLN A 275 0.67 35.11 5.06
N LEU A 276 1.12 35.05 6.33
CA LEU A 276 0.71 34.00 7.27
C LEU A 276 -0.81 34.06 7.53
N THR A 277 -1.36 35.25 7.79
CA THR A 277 -2.79 35.43 8.03
C THR A 277 -3.61 35.07 6.77
N ALA A 278 -3.14 35.44 5.58
CA ALA A 278 -3.78 35.05 4.31
C ALA A 278 -3.78 33.52 4.10
N PHE A 279 -2.63 32.86 4.29
CA PHE A 279 -2.52 31.40 4.20
C PHE A 279 -3.43 30.69 5.20
N LEU A 280 -3.46 31.13 6.45
CA LEU A 280 -4.29 30.55 7.50
C LEU A 280 -5.79 30.75 7.22
N GLN A 281 -6.19 31.86 6.60
CA GLN A 281 -7.59 32.08 6.21
C GLN A 281 -8.02 31.17 5.05
N VAL A 282 -7.15 30.90 4.07
CA VAL A 282 -7.43 29.91 3.02
C VAL A 282 -7.62 28.52 3.64
N VAL A 283 -6.71 28.12 4.53
CA VAL A 283 -6.80 26.83 5.25
C VAL A 283 -8.06 26.73 6.13
N TRP A 284 -8.47 27.85 6.75
CA TRP A 284 -9.69 27.93 7.56
C TRP A 284 -10.94 27.63 6.73
N ASN A 285 -11.16 28.36 5.64
CA ASN A 285 -12.32 28.21 4.77
C ASN A 285 -12.44 26.77 4.25
N LEU A 286 -11.34 26.17 3.76
CA LEU A 286 -11.34 24.79 3.25
C LEU A 286 -11.65 23.72 4.33
N ALA A 287 -11.46 24.03 5.61
CA ALA A 287 -11.81 23.14 6.72
C ALA A 287 -13.25 23.32 7.20
N GLU A 288 -13.85 24.50 6.99
CA GLU A 288 -15.29 24.76 7.21
C GLU A 288 -16.18 24.18 6.10
N GLU A 289 -15.72 24.19 4.84
CA GLU A 289 -16.46 23.73 3.65
C GLU A 289 -16.68 22.20 3.58
N ARG A 290 -16.33 21.44 4.63
CA ARG A 290 -16.64 20.00 4.74
C ARG A 290 -18.17 19.79 4.77
N PRO A 291 -18.72 18.81 4.04
CA PRO A 291 -20.12 18.81 3.61
C PRO A 291 -21.14 18.86 4.77
N GLY A 292 -21.90 19.96 4.79
CA GLY A 292 -23.00 20.21 5.74
C GLY A 292 -23.81 21.47 5.47
N VAL A 293 -23.23 22.49 4.82
CA VAL A 293 -23.88 23.78 4.48
C VAL A 293 -23.38 24.27 3.10
N ASP A 294 -24.22 25.03 2.37
CA ASP A 294 -23.84 25.68 1.10
C ASP A 294 -22.80 26.81 1.28
N PRO A 295 -21.93 27.07 0.28
CA PRO A 295 -20.79 27.98 0.40
C PRO A 295 -21.18 29.46 0.30
N VAL A 296 -20.68 30.30 1.23
CA VAL A 296 -20.94 31.75 1.27
C VAL A 296 -19.67 32.55 1.64
N PHE A 297 -19.01 33.11 0.61
CA PHE A 297 -17.86 34.03 0.60
C PHE A 297 -16.46 33.52 1.00
N GLY A 298 -15.47 33.88 0.17
CA GLY A 298 -14.03 33.68 0.42
C GLY A 298 -13.20 34.98 0.46
N PRO A 299 -11.88 34.92 0.77
CA PRO A 299 -11.07 36.09 1.15
C PRO A 299 -10.28 36.71 -0.02
N GLN A 300 -10.18 38.05 -0.02
CA GLN A 300 -9.76 38.87 -1.18
C GLN A 300 -8.23 38.93 -1.48
N PHE A 301 -7.43 37.94 -1.07
CA PHE A 301 -5.97 37.94 -1.27
C PHE A 301 -5.37 36.60 -1.72
N ALA A 302 -6.21 35.63 -2.09
CA ALA A 302 -5.77 34.44 -2.82
C ALA A 302 -5.88 34.70 -4.33
N PHE A 303 -4.83 34.39 -5.09
CA PHE A 303 -4.93 34.31 -6.55
C PHE A 303 -5.46 32.92 -6.92
N THR A 304 -6.73 32.86 -7.35
CA THR A 304 -7.33 31.71 -8.01
C THR A 304 -7.16 31.84 -9.53
N ALA A 305 -7.04 30.70 -10.23
CA ALA A 305 -7.02 30.69 -11.69
C ALA A 305 -8.35 31.24 -12.27
N PRO A 306 -8.33 32.04 -13.35
CA PRO A 306 -9.54 32.55 -13.98
C PRO A 306 -10.37 31.41 -14.59
N GLN A 307 -11.68 31.44 -14.37
CA GLN A 307 -12.60 30.59 -15.12
C GLN A 307 -12.73 31.13 -16.56
N ASN A 308 -12.50 30.27 -17.54
CA ASN A 308 -12.64 30.60 -18.97
C ASN A 308 -14.11 30.62 -19.38
N ASP A 309 -14.79 31.73 -19.11
CA ASP A 309 -16.08 32.04 -19.71
C ASP A 309 -15.93 32.77 -21.07
N GLU A 310 -16.88 32.49 -21.95
CA GLU A 310 -17.09 33.03 -23.31
C GLU A 310 -16.18 32.56 -24.48
N MET A 311 -16.79 32.68 -25.68
CA MET A 311 -16.27 32.40 -27.04
C MET A 311 -16.09 30.89 -27.41
N VAL A 312 -16.73 30.33 -28.46
CA VAL A 312 -17.54 30.90 -29.56
C VAL A 312 -18.77 30.02 -29.84
N ALA A 313 -19.91 30.64 -30.15
CA ALA A 313 -21.13 29.93 -30.57
C ALA A 313 -21.16 29.60 -32.06
N THR A 314 -21.65 28.40 -32.42
CA THR A 314 -22.12 28.04 -33.77
C THR A 314 -23.45 27.28 -33.69
N PRO A 315 -24.35 27.38 -34.69
CA PRO A 315 -25.75 26.96 -34.53
C PRO A 315 -25.96 25.45 -34.68
N ARG A 316 -27.01 24.94 -34.03
CA ARG A 316 -27.65 23.65 -34.38
C ARG A 316 -28.83 23.90 -35.32
N GLU A 317 -28.95 23.08 -36.36
CA GLU A 317 -30.23 22.77 -37.02
C GLU A 317 -30.68 21.36 -36.56
N GLY A 318 -32.00 21.10 -36.56
CA GLY A 318 -32.56 19.76 -36.35
C GLY A 318 -33.44 19.62 -35.11
N ASP A 319 -34.71 20.02 -35.23
CA ASP A 319 -35.75 19.71 -34.25
C ASP A 319 -36.12 18.22 -34.21
N VAL A 320 -36.36 17.68 -33.01
CA VAL A 320 -37.60 16.93 -32.68
C VAL A 320 -37.97 17.25 -31.22
N THR A 321 -39.26 17.45 -30.94
CA THR A 321 -39.83 17.80 -29.62
C THR A 321 -40.66 16.64 -29.04
N VAL A 322 -41.40 16.87 -27.93
CA VAL A 322 -42.45 15.98 -27.35
C VAL A 322 -41.88 14.84 -26.46
N GLU A 323 -42.30 14.62 -25.20
CA GLU A 323 -43.32 15.26 -24.35
C GLU A 323 -42.96 15.22 -22.84
N ASN A 324 -43.67 16.03 -22.03
CA ASN A 324 -43.70 15.87 -20.57
C ASN A 324 -44.76 14.84 -20.16
N TYR A 325 -44.57 14.16 -19.03
CA TYR A 325 -45.65 14.02 -18.04
C TYR A 325 -45.11 13.71 -16.64
N ALA A 326 -45.57 14.49 -15.65
CA ALA A 326 -45.49 14.15 -14.24
C ALA A 326 -46.91 14.16 -13.67
N LEU A 327 -47.25 13.19 -12.82
CA LEU A 327 -48.47 13.14 -12.01
C LEU A 327 -48.17 12.38 -10.72
N ALA A 328 -49.00 12.58 -9.69
CA ALA A 328 -48.61 12.34 -8.30
C ALA A 328 -49.73 11.75 -7.42
N ALA A 329 -49.32 11.42 -6.19
CA ALA A 329 -50.11 11.32 -4.96
C ALA A 329 -50.91 10.03 -4.66
N ASN A 330 -50.71 9.57 -3.41
CA ASN A 330 -51.70 8.96 -2.50
C ASN A 330 -52.20 7.51 -2.79
N ASP A 331 -52.69 6.75 -1.80
CA ASP A 331 -53.13 7.09 -0.43
C ASP A 331 -52.62 6.15 0.69
N THR A 332 -52.92 6.49 1.95
CA THR A 332 -52.63 5.76 3.21
C THR A 332 -53.67 4.63 3.49
N VAL A 333 -53.55 3.75 4.50
CA VAL A 333 -54.01 3.94 5.92
C VAL A 333 -53.88 2.62 6.72
N GLU A 334 -53.34 2.66 7.96
CA GLU A 334 -53.61 1.81 9.17
C GLU A 334 -53.67 0.25 9.13
N SER A 335 -53.65 -0.52 10.24
CA SER A 335 -53.11 -0.39 11.62
C SER A 335 -53.12 -1.80 12.31
N GLY A 336 -52.63 -1.93 13.55
CA GLY A 336 -53.03 -3.04 14.45
C GLY A 336 -51.94 -3.67 15.33
N ALA A 337 -51.95 -3.35 16.63
CA ALA A 337 -51.41 -4.16 17.73
C ALA A 337 -52.58 -4.59 18.65
N PRO A 338 -52.40 -5.58 19.57
CA PRO A 338 -52.24 -5.21 20.99
C PRO A 338 -51.37 -6.14 21.86
N ASP A 339 -51.20 -5.77 23.14
CA ASP A 339 -50.44 -6.42 24.23
C ASP A 339 -51.12 -7.63 24.92
N GLU A 340 -50.33 -8.43 25.67
CA GLU A 340 -50.37 -8.62 27.16
C GLU A 340 -49.44 -9.79 27.59
N SER A 341 -48.55 -9.69 28.60
CA SER A 341 -48.69 -9.66 30.08
C SER A 341 -48.89 -11.06 30.75
N THR A 342 -48.31 -11.46 31.89
CA THR A 342 -47.30 -10.87 32.84
C THR A 342 -46.05 -11.81 33.01
N VAL A 343 -45.44 -12.32 34.10
CA VAL A 343 -45.58 -12.41 35.60
C VAL A 343 -44.16 -12.55 36.24
N VAL A 344 -43.95 -12.10 37.50
CA VAL A 344 -42.70 -12.16 38.33
C VAL A 344 -43.14 -12.37 39.81
N PRO A 345 -42.56 -13.27 40.68
CA PRO A 345 -41.33 -12.95 41.47
C PRO A 345 -40.48 -14.12 42.06
N GLY A 346 -39.36 -13.79 42.73
CA GLY A 346 -38.62 -14.69 43.66
C GLY A 346 -37.33 -14.06 44.26
N GLN A 347 -37.08 -14.21 45.57
CA GLN A 347 -35.91 -13.69 46.30
C GLN A 347 -35.24 -14.76 47.19
N GLY A 348 -33.96 -14.56 47.58
CA GLY A 348 -33.25 -15.31 48.63
C GLY A 348 -31.79 -15.62 48.24
N VAL A 349 -30.68 -15.12 48.82
CA VAL A 349 -30.24 -14.69 50.18
C VAL A 349 -29.42 -15.77 50.92
N SER A 350 -28.09 -15.51 51.04
CA SER A 350 -27.17 -16.04 52.09
C SER A 350 -26.83 -17.56 52.04
N THR A 351 -25.76 -18.13 52.63
CA THR A 351 -24.66 -17.62 53.49
C THR A 351 -23.38 -18.48 53.33
N ALA A 352 -22.30 -18.00 53.95
CA ALA A 352 -21.05 -18.61 54.46
C ALA A 352 -20.98 -20.15 54.77
N ASP A 353 -19.83 -20.79 55.10
CA ASP A 353 -18.50 -20.25 55.51
C ASP A 353 -17.31 -21.24 55.32
N ALA A 354 -16.12 -20.82 55.80
CA ALA A 354 -14.79 -21.42 56.00
C ALA A 354 -14.66 -22.92 56.40
N THR A 355 -13.50 -23.58 56.60
CA THR A 355 -12.07 -23.22 56.91
C THR A 355 -11.10 -24.15 56.13
N ALA A 356 -9.84 -23.80 55.77
CA ALA A 356 -8.62 -23.60 56.60
C ALA A 356 -8.28 -24.78 57.54
N ALA A 357 -7.03 -25.20 57.80
CA ALA A 357 -5.68 -24.65 57.53
C ALA A 357 -4.65 -25.83 57.25
N ASP A 358 -3.31 -25.79 57.37
CA ASP A 358 -2.36 -24.88 58.04
C ASP A 358 -0.86 -25.16 57.66
N LYS A 359 0.02 -24.14 57.78
CA LYS A 359 1.51 -24.18 58.04
C LYS A 359 2.48 -24.96 57.11
N ALA A 360 3.78 -24.62 56.99
CA ALA A 360 4.59 -23.48 57.46
C ALA A 360 5.88 -23.28 56.59
N VAL A 361 6.59 -22.16 56.82
CA VAL A 361 7.86 -21.73 56.16
C VAL A 361 9.03 -21.69 57.17
N PRO A 362 10.24 -22.17 56.81
CA PRO A 362 11.48 -21.34 56.87
C PRO A 362 12.41 -21.55 55.63
N THR A 363 12.89 -20.55 54.88
CA THR A 363 13.94 -19.51 55.10
C THR A 363 15.42 -19.93 55.04
N SER A 364 16.08 -19.48 53.95
CA SER A 364 17.37 -18.73 53.88
C SER A 364 18.77 -19.39 53.78
N THR A 365 19.68 -18.56 53.22
CA THR A 365 21.15 -18.40 53.43
C THR A 365 22.23 -19.23 52.69
N ALA A 366 23.06 -18.48 51.93
CA ALA A 366 24.54 -18.46 51.87
C ALA A 366 25.35 -19.28 50.82
N GLU A 367 26.48 -18.64 50.44
CA GLU A 367 27.61 -19.08 49.58
C GLU A 367 28.72 -19.77 50.44
N PRO A 368 30.00 -19.99 50.04
CA PRO A 368 30.75 -19.84 48.76
C PRO A 368 31.42 -21.22 48.40
N PRO A 369 32.71 -21.46 47.96
CA PRO A 369 33.87 -20.62 47.57
C PRO A 369 34.58 -21.05 46.25
N ILE A 370 35.93 -21.05 46.22
CA ILE A 370 36.86 -21.09 45.07
C ILE A 370 38.07 -22.01 45.40
N ALA A 371 38.69 -22.71 44.42
CA ALA A 371 40.15 -22.98 44.38
C ALA A 371 40.67 -23.68 43.08
N THR A 372 41.63 -23.02 42.38
CA THR A 372 42.91 -23.50 41.72
C THR A 372 43.14 -24.98 41.33
N SER A 373 43.94 -25.35 40.31
CA SER A 373 45.25 -24.81 39.83
C SER A 373 45.58 -25.24 38.35
N SER A 374 46.27 -24.45 37.51
CA SER A 374 47.73 -24.41 37.16
C SER A 374 48.30 -25.61 36.35
N MET A 375 49.21 -25.53 35.35
CA MET A 375 50.16 -24.48 34.87
C MET A 375 50.49 -24.56 33.34
N SER A 376 51.07 -23.47 32.80
CA SER A 376 52.04 -23.33 31.65
C SER A 376 51.93 -24.22 30.40
N VAL A 377 51.70 -23.71 29.17
CA VAL A 377 52.44 -22.70 28.34
C VAL A 377 53.67 -23.26 27.59
N ALA A 378 53.60 -23.16 26.25
CA ALA A 378 54.74 -22.99 25.34
C ALA A 378 54.29 -22.08 24.17
N THR A 379 55.10 -21.09 23.78
CA THR A 379 54.71 -20.01 22.86
C THR A 379 55.55 -19.97 21.58
N THR A 380 54.90 -19.89 20.42
CA THR A 380 55.51 -19.42 19.15
C THR A 380 54.47 -18.73 18.27
N ASP A 381 54.47 -17.39 18.24
CA ASP A 381 53.93 -16.63 17.10
C ASP A 381 54.87 -16.78 15.89
N PRO A 382 54.35 -16.71 14.65
CA PRO A 382 54.48 -15.43 13.95
C PRO A 382 53.30 -15.04 13.03
N ALA A 383 52.94 -13.76 13.10
CA ALA A 383 52.25 -12.94 12.10
C ALA A 383 50.82 -13.33 11.61
N PRO A 384 49.87 -12.38 11.55
CA PRO A 384 48.54 -12.64 11.01
C PRO A 384 48.59 -12.69 9.48
N HIS A 385 48.26 -13.85 8.89
CA HIS A 385 47.80 -13.89 7.51
C HIS A 385 46.41 -13.23 7.44
N ALA A 386 46.23 -12.36 6.45
CA ALA A 386 44.92 -11.81 6.14
C ALA A 386 43.99 -12.95 5.69
N PHE A 387 42.89 -13.15 6.42
CA PHE A 387 41.74 -13.87 5.87
C PHE A 387 41.01 -12.93 4.93
N ASP A 388 40.93 -13.30 3.65
CA ASP A 388 40.10 -12.59 2.69
C ASP A 388 38.65 -12.60 3.19
N VAL A 389 38.10 -11.41 3.42
CA VAL A 389 36.67 -11.24 3.67
C VAL A 389 35.97 -11.55 2.35
N PRO A 390 35.10 -12.57 2.27
CA PRO A 390 34.34 -12.82 1.05
C PRO A 390 33.51 -11.56 0.74
N PRO A 391 33.44 -11.13 -0.53
CA PRO A 391 32.83 -9.86 -0.89
C PRO A 391 31.37 -9.79 -0.43
N ALA A 392 30.93 -8.57 -0.09
CA ALA A 392 29.60 -8.30 0.44
C ALA A 392 28.49 -8.92 -0.44
N ALA A 393 27.38 -9.28 0.21
CA ALA A 393 26.27 -10.04 -0.36
C ALA A 393 25.96 -9.64 -1.82
N GLN A 394 26.01 -10.62 -2.73
CA GLN A 394 25.56 -10.44 -4.10
C GLN A 394 24.09 -10.02 -4.08
N VAL A 395 23.78 -8.92 -4.77
CA VAL A 395 22.40 -8.49 -4.99
C VAL A 395 21.71 -9.57 -5.81
N LEU A 396 20.65 -10.17 -5.28
CA LEU A 396 19.89 -11.23 -5.97
C LEU A 396 19.36 -10.71 -7.31
N THR A 397 19.79 -11.33 -8.40
CA THR A 397 19.57 -10.87 -9.77
C THR A 397 18.22 -11.35 -10.31
N SER A 398 17.15 -10.67 -9.91
CA SER A 398 15.83 -10.87 -10.52
C SER A 398 15.84 -10.46 -11.99
N VAL A 399 15.83 -11.44 -12.89
CA VAL A 399 15.78 -11.19 -14.35
C VAL A 399 14.32 -11.24 -14.82
N PRO A 400 13.74 -10.11 -15.29
CA PRO A 400 12.45 -10.12 -15.94
C PRO A 400 12.56 -10.75 -17.33
N LEU A 401 11.65 -11.68 -17.65
CA LEU A 401 11.62 -12.35 -18.97
C LEU A 401 10.83 -11.57 -20.04
N GLY A 402 10.23 -10.43 -19.68
CA GLY A 402 9.40 -9.59 -20.56
C GLY A 402 9.83 -8.12 -20.61
N THR A 403 9.38 -7.41 -21.64
CA THR A 403 9.47 -5.94 -21.72
C THR A 403 8.50 -5.27 -20.74
N ALA A 404 8.82 -4.06 -20.29
CA ALA A 404 7.90 -3.28 -19.45
C ALA A 404 6.59 -2.99 -20.21
N GLY A 405 5.51 -3.67 -19.83
CA GLY A 405 4.17 -3.50 -20.39
C GLY A 405 3.54 -2.13 -20.08
N PRO A 406 2.36 -1.83 -20.65
CA PRO A 406 1.68 -0.55 -20.48
C PRO A 406 1.32 -0.28 -19.00
N VAL A 407 1.24 1.00 -18.64
CA VAL A 407 0.89 1.45 -17.29
C VAL A 407 -0.52 0.98 -16.94
N VAL A 408 -0.62 0.05 -15.99
CA VAL A 408 -1.91 -0.48 -15.52
C VAL A 408 -2.60 0.59 -14.68
N THR A 409 -3.78 1.01 -15.12
CA THR A 409 -4.66 1.95 -14.38
C THR A 409 -5.88 1.23 -13.82
N CYS A 410 -6.50 1.78 -12.78
CA CYS A 410 -7.78 1.27 -12.28
C CYS A 410 -8.88 1.36 -13.36
N GLY A 411 -8.85 2.35 -14.25
CA GLY A 411 -9.77 2.47 -15.38
C GLY A 411 -9.66 1.29 -16.35
N SER A 412 -8.45 0.93 -16.75
CA SER A 412 -8.21 -0.25 -17.61
C SER A 412 -8.62 -1.57 -16.94
N LEU A 413 -8.44 -1.70 -15.62
CA LEU A 413 -8.88 -2.90 -14.88
C LEU A 413 -10.41 -3.00 -14.79
N LEU A 414 -11.11 -1.88 -14.61
CA LEU A 414 -12.58 -1.83 -14.61
C LEU A 414 -13.15 -2.26 -15.97
N VAL A 415 -12.55 -1.80 -17.08
CA VAL A 415 -12.95 -2.23 -18.44
C VAL A 415 -12.66 -3.72 -18.63
N ALA A 416 -11.45 -4.19 -18.33
CA ALA A 416 -11.09 -5.60 -18.49
C ALA A 416 -11.94 -6.55 -17.60
N SER A 417 -12.33 -6.11 -16.40
CA SER A 417 -13.24 -6.86 -15.52
C SER A 417 -14.66 -6.91 -16.10
N ALA A 418 -15.19 -5.80 -16.61
CA ALA A 418 -16.50 -5.78 -17.26
C ALA A 418 -16.52 -6.65 -18.53
N GLU A 419 -15.46 -6.59 -19.36
CA GLU A 419 -15.29 -7.44 -20.53
C GLU A 419 -15.19 -8.93 -20.15
N PHE A 420 -14.40 -9.28 -19.13
CA PHE A 420 -14.31 -10.64 -18.60
C PHE A 420 -15.67 -11.16 -18.13
N GLN A 421 -16.40 -10.36 -17.34
CA GLN A 421 -17.71 -10.73 -16.81
C GLN A 421 -18.78 -10.90 -17.90
N ALA A 422 -18.69 -10.13 -18.99
CA ALA A 422 -19.57 -10.26 -20.15
C ALA A 422 -19.22 -11.43 -21.09
N SER A 423 -17.95 -11.86 -21.14
CA SER A 423 -17.45 -12.84 -22.12
C SER A 423 -17.16 -14.24 -21.56
N HIS A 424 -16.98 -14.39 -20.24
CA HIS A 424 -16.60 -15.65 -19.61
C HIS A 424 -17.52 -16.01 -18.43
N CYS A 425 -17.44 -15.30 -17.30
CA CYS A 425 -18.32 -15.50 -16.14
C CYS A 425 -18.40 -14.25 -15.24
N ALA A 426 -19.61 -13.94 -14.76
CA ALA A 426 -19.83 -12.87 -13.79
C ALA A 426 -19.12 -13.18 -12.45
N LEU A 427 -18.64 -12.14 -11.75
CA LEU A 427 -18.05 -12.31 -10.43
C LEU A 427 -19.17 -12.59 -9.39
N PRO A 428 -19.07 -13.68 -8.60
CA PRO A 428 -20.10 -14.13 -7.65
C PRO A 428 -20.64 -13.09 -6.66
N THR A 429 -19.81 -12.13 -6.27
CA THR A 429 -20.11 -11.13 -5.24
C THR A 429 -19.65 -9.74 -5.67
N PRO A 430 -20.36 -8.65 -5.31
CA PRO A 430 -20.02 -7.30 -5.77
C PRO A 430 -19.05 -6.55 -4.85
N LEU A 431 -19.04 -6.85 -3.54
CA LEU A 431 -18.34 -6.04 -2.52
C LEU A 431 -16.82 -6.20 -2.52
N ASN A 432 -16.33 -7.32 -3.07
CA ASN A 432 -14.91 -7.64 -3.28
C ASN A 432 -14.49 -7.46 -4.75
N GLN A 433 -15.20 -6.63 -5.53
CA GLN A 433 -14.79 -6.25 -6.89
C GLN A 433 -14.07 -4.90 -6.89
N ILE A 434 -13.15 -4.69 -7.84
CA ILE A 434 -12.51 -3.40 -8.12
C ILE A 434 -13.58 -2.31 -8.37
N ALA A 435 -14.73 -2.68 -8.95
CA ALA A 435 -15.89 -1.81 -9.14
C ALA A 435 -16.50 -1.23 -7.86
N ALA A 436 -16.39 -1.91 -6.71
CA ALA A 436 -16.88 -1.41 -5.43
C ALA A 436 -16.00 -0.28 -4.85
N PHE A 437 -14.75 -0.16 -5.31
CA PHE A 437 -13.82 0.85 -4.84
C PHE A 437 -13.97 2.13 -5.67
N THR A 438 -14.91 2.97 -5.27
CA THR A 438 -15.14 4.30 -5.83
C THR A 438 -14.13 5.33 -5.34
N ASN A 439 -13.66 5.18 -4.09
CA ASN A 439 -12.65 6.05 -3.48
C ASN A 439 -11.35 6.03 -4.32
N PRO A 440 -10.88 7.17 -4.86
CA PRO A 440 -9.65 7.20 -5.67
C PRO A 440 -8.41 6.77 -4.87
N VAL A 441 -8.44 6.86 -3.53
CA VAL A 441 -7.44 6.27 -2.63
C VAL A 441 -7.21 4.79 -2.93
N ASP A 442 -8.30 4.03 -2.87
CA ASP A 442 -8.30 2.60 -3.11
C ASP A 442 -7.98 2.30 -4.57
N ARG A 443 -8.53 3.07 -5.52
CA ARG A 443 -8.25 2.89 -6.96
C ARG A 443 -6.77 3.00 -7.30
N ALA A 444 -6.04 3.94 -6.70
CA ALA A 444 -4.60 4.04 -6.90
C ALA A 444 -3.82 2.90 -6.21
N ALA A 445 -4.27 2.43 -5.03
CA ALA A 445 -3.71 1.25 -4.38
C ALA A 445 -3.95 -0.03 -5.21
N ILE A 446 -5.11 -0.15 -5.87
CA ILE A 446 -5.48 -1.22 -6.81
C ILE A 446 -4.63 -1.16 -8.08
N ALA A 447 -4.41 0.03 -8.65
CA ALA A 447 -3.54 0.20 -9.82
C ALA A 447 -2.08 -0.18 -9.50
N HIS A 448 -1.57 0.23 -8.33
CA HIS A 448 -0.25 -0.18 -7.83
C HIS A 448 -0.17 -1.67 -7.52
N ALA A 449 -1.22 -2.25 -6.93
CA ALA A 449 -1.31 -3.67 -6.69
C ALA A 449 -1.23 -4.46 -8.00
N ALA A 450 -2.06 -4.13 -8.98
CA ALA A 450 -2.07 -4.79 -10.28
C ALA A 450 -0.75 -4.65 -11.03
N SER A 451 -0.15 -3.44 -11.03
CA SER A 451 1.13 -3.16 -11.69
C SER A 451 2.34 -3.82 -11.02
N THR A 452 2.21 -4.25 -9.76
CA THR A 452 3.23 -5.01 -9.02
C THR A 452 2.87 -6.48 -8.77
N THR A 453 1.71 -6.96 -9.23
CA THR A 453 1.42 -8.41 -9.32
C THR A 453 2.35 -9.05 -10.33
N ARG A 454 2.98 -10.17 -9.94
CA ARG A 454 4.02 -10.87 -10.71
C ARG A 454 3.93 -12.38 -10.57
N ILE A 455 4.39 -13.08 -11.61
CA ILE A 455 4.49 -14.54 -11.68
C ILE A 455 5.94 -14.92 -11.33
N LEU A 456 6.11 -15.77 -10.32
CA LEU A 456 7.40 -16.23 -9.84
C LEU A 456 7.71 -17.62 -10.41
N VAL A 457 8.95 -17.78 -10.90
CA VAL A 457 9.43 -18.99 -11.57
C VAL A 457 10.70 -19.48 -10.86
N PRO A 458 10.71 -20.71 -10.30
CA PRO A 458 11.92 -21.31 -9.76
C PRO A 458 13.01 -21.43 -10.85
N PRO A 459 14.28 -21.03 -10.62
CA PRO A 459 15.32 -21.09 -11.66
C PRO A 459 15.52 -22.49 -12.26
N ARG A 460 15.42 -23.53 -11.42
CA ARG A 460 15.49 -24.95 -11.83
C ARG A 460 14.36 -25.36 -12.78
N LEU A 461 13.23 -24.64 -12.80
CA LEU A 461 12.10 -24.97 -13.66
C LEU A 461 12.37 -24.63 -15.13
N VAL A 462 13.29 -23.70 -15.39
CA VAL A 462 13.62 -23.24 -16.74
C VAL A 462 14.19 -24.38 -17.62
N PRO A 463 15.22 -25.15 -17.22
CA PRO A 463 15.65 -26.34 -17.96
C PRO A 463 14.55 -27.39 -18.18
N LEU A 464 13.62 -27.56 -17.23
CA LEU A 464 12.52 -28.53 -17.34
C LEU A 464 11.49 -28.07 -18.39
N ILE A 465 11.19 -26.77 -18.45
CA ILE A 465 10.35 -26.15 -19.50
C ILE A 465 11.02 -26.29 -20.88
N ASP A 466 12.30 -25.96 -21.00
CA ASP A 466 13.03 -26.06 -22.27
C ASP A 466 13.04 -27.50 -22.80
N SER A 467 13.21 -28.47 -21.88
CA SER A 467 13.17 -29.91 -22.20
C SER A 467 11.77 -30.38 -22.59
N PHE A 468 10.73 -29.92 -21.88
CA PHE A 468 9.33 -30.19 -22.22
C PHE A 468 8.99 -29.67 -23.63
N LEU A 469 9.26 -28.40 -23.92
CA LEU A 469 8.98 -27.79 -25.23
C LEU A 469 9.72 -28.53 -26.36
N THR A 470 11.02 -28.79 -26.17
CA THR A 470 11.83 -29.56 -27.13
C THR A 470 11.22 -30.93 -27.43
N ARG A 471 10.79 -31.65 -26.39
CA ARG A 471 10.21 -32.99 -26.52
C ARG A 471 8.83 -32.98 -27.18
N MET A 472 7.99 -31.99 -26.89
CA MET A 472 6.68 -31.87 -27.54
C MET A 472 6.82 -31.54 -29.04
N VAL A 473 7.84 -30.76 -29.42
CA VAL A 473 8.19 -30.48 -30.82
C VAL A 473 8.81 -31.68 -31.54
N SER A 474 9.55 -32.57 -30.85
CA SER A 474 10.17 -33.74 -31.49
C SER A 474 9.31 -35.02 -31.49
N HIS A 475 8.38 -35.16 -30.53
CA HIS A 475 7.64 -36.42 -30.29
C HIS A 475 6.12 -36.26 -30.07
N GLY A 476 5.56 -35.04 -30.12
CA GLY A 476 4.12 -34.83 -30.11
C GLY A 476 3.43 -35.34 -31.39
N THR A 477 2.09 -35.30 -31.43
CA THR A 477 1.31 -35.39 -32.69
C THR A 477 1.58 -34.20 -33.61
N ALA A 478 1.15 -34.26 -34.87
CA ALA A 478 1.23 -33.11 -35.78
C ALA A 478 0.60 -31.83 -35.20
N ASP A 479 -0.54 -31.94 -34.52
CA ASP A 479 -1.21 -30.82 -33.86
C ASP A 479 -0.39 -30.26 -32.69
N GLU A 480 0.17 -31.13 -31.85
CA GLU A 480 1.02 -30.75 -30.73
C GLU A 480 2.35 -30.14 -31.22
N GLN A 481 3.01 -30.74 -32.20
CA GLN A 481 4.25 -30.22 -32.80
C GLN A 481 4.02 -28.83 -33.40
N ALA A 482 2.96 -28.66 -34.20
CA ALA A 482 2.59 -27.36 -34.77
C ALA A 482 2.32 -26.32 -33.68
N PHE A 483 1.58 -26.68 -32.62
CA PHE A 483 1.27 -25.80 -31.50
C PHE A 483 2.51 -25.40 -30.68
N TYR A 484 3.27 -26.36 -30.16
CA TYR A 484 4.42 -26.09 -29.30
C TYR A 484 5.60 -25.48 -30.06
N SER A 485 5.75 -25.72 -31.37
CA SER A 485 6.79 -25.06 -32.18
C SER A 485 6.57 -23.54 -32.36
N ALA A 486 5.37 -23.04 -32.06
CA ALA A 486 5.04 -21.62 -32.07
C ALA A 486 5.15 -20.94 -30.68
N LEU A 487 5.48 -21.69 -29.62
CA LEU A 487 5.62 -21.17 -28.26
C LEU A 487 7.10 -21.05 -27.86
N ASP A 488 7.52 -19.83 -27.54
CA ASP A 488 8.74 -19.63 -26.75
C ASP A 488 8.47 -19.83 -25.25
N ARG A 489 9.54 -19.79 -24.44
CA ARG A 489 9.48 -19.98 -22.99
C ARG A 489 8.56 -18.98 -22.27
N CYS A 490 8.51 -17.72 -22.74
CA CYS A 490 7.69 -16.68 -22.17
C CYS A 490 6.21 -16.93 -22.52
N ALA A 491 5.90 -17.13 -23.80
CA ALA A 491 4.55 -17.47 -24.26
C ALA A 491 4.00 -18.74 -23.58
N PHE A 492 4.86 -19.75 -23.35
CA PHE A 492 4.50 -20.94 -22.58
C PHE A 492 4.17 -20.62 -21.11
N LEU A 493 5.03 -19.88 -20.41
CA LEU A 493 4.80 -19.46 -19.02
C LEU A 493 3.53 -18.59 -18.87
N GLN A 494 3.25 -17.70 -19.83
CA GLN A 494 2.01 -16.93 -19.89
C GLN A 494 0.79 -17.85 -20.02
N ARG A 495 0.83 -18.82 -20.95
CA ARG A 495 -0.20 -19.84 -21.15
C ARG A 495 -0.48 -20.67 -19.88
N LEU A 496 0.55 -21.05 -19.12
CA LEU A 496 0.40 -21.83 -17.86
C LEU A 496 -0.41 -21.10 -16.77
N VAL A 497 -0.59 -19.78 -16.89
CA VAL A 497 -1.47 -18.99 -16.01
C VAL A 497 -2.78 -18.63 -16.72
N GLN A 498 -2.75 -18.23 -18.00
CA GLN A 498 -3.94 -17.86 -18.79
C GLN A 498 -4.95 -19.00 -18.99
N CYS A 499 -4.49 -20.22 -19.25
CA CYS A 499 -5.36 -21.35 -19.60
C CYS A 499 -5.89 -22.14 -18.38
N ARG A 500 -5.87 -21.54 -17.19
CA ARG A 500 -6.46 -22.10 -15.97
C ARG A 500 -7.99 -21.97 -16.02
N ALA A 501 -8.72 -23.02 -15.66
CA ALA A 501 -10.18 -23.02 -15.55
C ALA A 501 -10.64 -22.15 -14.36
N PRO A 502 -11.88 -21.63 -14.28
CA PRO A 502 -12.32 -20.90 -13.09
C PRO A 502 -12.42 -21.83 -11.87
N ILE A 503 -12.76 -23.11 -12.09
CA ILE A 503 -13.01 -24.09 -11.04
C ILE A 503 -12.37 -25.44 -11.37
N PHE A 504 -11.78 -26.04 -10.34
CA PHE A 504 -11.40 -27.43 -10.27
C PHE A 504 -12.01 -28.12 -9.03
N ILE A 505 -12.94 -29.06 -9.24
CA ILE A 505 -13.67 -29.75 -8.17
C ILE A 505 -13.00 -31.11 -7.88
N GLY A 506 -12.11 -31.12 -6.89
CA GLY A 506 -11.19 -32.23 -6.59
C GLY A 506 -11.85 -33.61 -6.42
N GLU A 507 -12.98 -33.71 -5.72
CA GLU A 507 -13.66 -35.01 -5.49
C GLU A 507 -14.17 -35.69 -6.78
N THR A 508 -14.25 -34.96 -7.89
CA THR A 508 -14.73 -35.48 -9.18
C THR A 508 -13.77 -35.22 -10.35
N ASN A 509 -12.61 -34.60 -10.10
CA ASN A 509 -11.66 -34.12 -11.12
C ASN A 509 -12.29 -33.20 -12.20
N LYS A 510 -13.41 -32.52 -11.91
CA LYS A 510 -14.09 -31.64 -12.88
C LYS A 510 -13.35 -30.33 -13.06
N MET A 511 -13.09 -29.96 -14.31
CA MET A 511 -12.73 -28.60 -14.73
C MET A 511 -13.90 -27.99 -15.50
N LEU A 512 -14.03 -26.67 -15.45
CA LEU A 512 -14.99 -25.91 -16.28
C LEU A 512 -14.20 -25.01 -17.26
N PRO A 513 -14.20 -25.26 -18.58
CA PRO A 513 -13.50 -24.38 -19.52
C PRO A 513 -14.17 -23.01 -19.65
N LEU A 514 -13.39 -21.93 -19.45
CA LEU A 514 -13.81 -20.52 -19.53
C LEU A 514 -14.65 -20.16 -20.76
N ARG A 515 -14.39 -20.82 -21.90
CA ARG A 515 -14.95 -20.49 -23.22
C ARG A 515 -16.07 -21.42 -23.69
N TYR A 516 -16.41 -22.44 -22.90
CA TYR A 516 -17.36 -23.48 -23.31
C TYR A 516 -18.49 -23.70 -22.29
N PRO A 517 -19.27 -22.67 -21.93
CA PRO A 517 -20.36 -22.80 -20.96
C PRO A 517 -21.44 -23.82 -21.38
N ALA A 518 -21.65 -24.04 -22.67
CA ALA A 518 -22.56 -25.09 -23.17
C ALA A 518 -22.09 -26.53 -22.86
N LEU A 519 -20.82 -26.74 -22.47
CA LEU A 519 -20.31 -28.04 -22.02
C LEU A 519 -20.54 -28.28 -20.51
N ILE A 520 -20.97 -27.27 -19.74
CA ILE A 520 -21.24 -27.38 -18.29
C ILE A 520 -22.33 -28.42 -18.00
N GLU A 521 -23.38 -28.45 -18.82
CA GLU A 521 -24.55 -29.32 -18.60
C GLU A 521 -24.35 -30.77 -19.08
N SER A 522 -23.43 -31.00 -20.03
CA SER A 522 -23.53 -32.18 -20.92
C SER A 522 -22.49 -33.29 -20.69
N LYS A 523 -21.36 -33.04 -20.00
CA LYS A 523 -20.44 -34.10 -19.54
C LYS A 523 -19.55 -33.69 -18.38
N VAL A 524 -19.37 -34.63 -17.45
CA VAL A 524 -18.41 -34.54 -16.35
C VAL A 524 -16.98 -34.64 -16.91
N TRP A 525 -16.25 -33.52 -16.90
CA TRP A 525 -14.79 -33.54 -17.05
C TRP A 525 -14.14 -34.39 -15.96
N ARG A 526 -13.08 -35.10 -16.31
CA ARG A 526 -12.09 -35.65 -15.38
C ARG A 526 -10.71 -35.22 -15.87
N ALA A 527 -10.00 -34.38 -15.12
CA ALA A 527 -8.61 -33.99 -15.38
C ALA A 527 -7.65 -35.20 -15.59
N ALA A 528 -8.03 -36.38 -15.11
CA ALA A 528 -7.35 -37.65 -15.28
C ALA A 528 -7.56 -38.34 -16.66
N ALA A 529 -8.41 -37.83 -17.55
CA ALA A 529 -8.73 -38.52 -18.82
C ALA A 529 -9.12 -37.56 -19.96
N ILE A 530 -8.17 -37.34 -20.88
CA ILE A 530 -8.34 -36.86 -22.27
C ILE A 530 -9.02 -35.49 -22.43
N ARG A 531 -8.30 -34.50 -22.97
CA ARG A 531 -8.87 -33.28 -23.58
C ARG A 531 -9.97 -33.72 -24.57
N PRO A 532 -11.25 -33.36 -24.36
CA PRO A 532 -12.32 -33.71 -25.29
C PRO A 532 -11.96 -33.23 -26.70
N ALA A 533 -12.30 -34.02 -27.73
CA ALA A 533 -12.00 -33.66 -29.12
C ALA A 533 -12.63 -32.32 -29.52
N GLU A 534 -13.72 -31.96 -28.83
CA GLU A 534 -14.50 -30.73 -28.95
C GLU A 534 -13.83 -29.48 -28.34
N VAL A 535 -12.78 -29.63 -27.51
CA VAL A 535 -12.06 -28.51 -26.85
C VAL A 535 -10.64 -28.40 -27.41
N PRO A 536 -10.28 -27.27 -28.07
CA PRO A 536 -8.96 -27.06 -28.66
C PRO A 536 -7.78 -27.17 -27.67
N LEU A 537 -6.60 -27.54 -28.17
CA LEU A 537 -5.35 -27.55 -27.38
C LEU A 537 -4.97 -26.13 -26.90
N THR A 538 -5.31 -25.10 -27.67
CA THR A 538 -5.15 -23.69 -27.32
C THR A 538 -5.89 -23.28 -26.04
N ASP A 539 -7.01 -23.93 -25.70
CA ASP A 539 -8.01 -23.42 -24.75
C ASP A 539 -8.00 -24.15 -23.39
N ALA A 540 -7.17 -25.18 -23.23
CA ALA A 540 -7.01 -25.91 -21.97
C ALA A 540 -5.56 -26.41 -21.78
N LEU A 541 -5.11 -26.49 -20.52
CA LEU A 541 -3.85 -27.13 -20.15
C LEU A 541 -3.96 -28.66 -20.21
N SER A 542 -2.94 -29.31 -20.76
CA SER A 542 -2.71 -30.76 -20.63
C SER A 542 -2.26 -31.12 -19.20
N PRO A 543 -2.32 -32.41 -18.78
CA PRO A 543 -1.88 -32.83 -17.45
C PRO A 543 -0.41 -32.50 -17.15
N ALA A 544 0.46 -32.59 -18.15
CA ALA A 544 1.88 -32.25 -18.01
C ALA A 544 2.11 -30.73 -17.88
N GLU A 545 1.42 -29.91 -18.69
CA GLU A 545 1.42 -28.45 -18.52
C GLU A 545 0.88 -28.04 -17.14
N ALA A 546 -0.20 -28.68 -16.68
CA ALA A 546 -0.77 -28.42 -15.37
C ALA A 546 0.19 -28.81 -14.22
N ALA A 547 1.02 -29.84 -14.40
CA ALA A 547 2.08 -30.20 -13.44
C ALA A 547 3.21 -29.15 -13.40
N ILE A 548 3.61 -28.59 -14.54
CA ILE A 548 4.58 -27.48 -14.59
C ILE A 548 3.96 -26.19 -14.00
N ALA A 549 2.70 -25.89 -14.31
CA ALA A 549 1.95 -24.77 -13.75
C ALA A 549 1.79 -24.86 -12.22
N ALA A 550 1.88 -26.06 -11.66
CA ALA A 550 1.81 -26.35 -10.22
C ALA A 550 3.06 -25.91 -9.43
N LEU A 551 4.11 -25.47 -10.12
CA LEU A 551 5.35 -24.92 -9.55
C LEU A 551 5.45 -23.39 -9.71
N LEU A 552 4.49 -22.76 -10.39
CA LEU A 552 4.39 -21.30 -10.50
C LEU A 552 3.67 -20.71 -9.29
N VAL A 553 4.20 -19.60 -8.78
CA VAL A 553 3.60 -18.85 -7.67
C VAL A 553 3.18 -17.46 -8.19
N VAL A 554 2.02 -16.97 -7.76
CA VAL A 554 1.56 -15.61 -8.11
C VAL A 554 1.55 -14.75 -6.86
N SER A 555 2.25 -13.62 -6.90
CA SER A 555 2.37 -12.69 -5.78
C SER A 555 1.92 -11.30 -6.20
N GLY A 556 1.05 -10.68 -5.39
CA GLY A 556 0.57 -9.32 -5.62
C GLY A 556 0.02 -8.69 -4.34
N PRO A 557 0.10 -7.36 -4.19
CA PRO A 557 -0.65 -6.67 -3.15
C PRO A 557 -2.16 -6.81 -3.36
N THR A 558 -2.93 -6.60 -2.30
CA THR A 558 -4.38 -6.42 -2.37
C THR A 558 -4.86 -5.50 -1.25
N LEU A 559 -6.01 -4.89 -1.47
CA LEU A 559 -6.87 -4.43 -0.40
C LEU A 559 -7.71 -5.63 0.09
N PHE A 560 -7.95 -5.71 1.39
CA PHE A 560 -8.91 -6.65 1.98
C PHE A 560 -10.20 -5.92 2.39
N ILE A 561 -11.33 -6.63 2.46
CA ILE A 561 -12.62 -6.09 2.91
C ILE A 561 -13.12 -6.67 4.24
N ASN A 562 -12.52 -7.77 4.70
CA ASN A 562 -12.78 -8.40 5.99
C ASN A 562 -11.56 -9.26 6.39
N ASP A 563 -11.63 -9.91 7.55
CA ASP A 563 -10.54 -10.72 8.12
C ASP A 563 -10.25 -12.03 7.38
N GLY A 564 -11.05 -12.41 6.39
CA GLY A 564 -10.93 -13.68 5.68
C GLY A 564 -11.55 -14.87 6.41
N ALA A 565 -12.38 -14.67 7.45
CA ALA A 565 -13.05 -15.76 8.15
C ALA A 565 -13.71 -16.73 7.17
N ARG A 566 -13.65 -18.04 7.42
CA ARG A 566 -14.09 -19.06 6.44
C ARG A 566 -15.55 -18.91 5.97
N LYS A 567 -16.40 -18.21 6.74
CA LYS A 567 -17.79 -17.90 6.37
C LYS A 567 -18.05 -16.41 6.07
N ASN A 568 -17.03 -15.64 5.67
CA ASN A 568 -17.17 -14.21 5.46
C ASN A 568 -18.11 -13.85 4.30
N GLY A 569 -18.16 -14.67 3.23
CA GLY A 569 -19.12 -14.52 2.13
C GLY A 569 -19.09 -13.16 1.45
N ALA A 570 -17.91 -12.55 1.35
CA ALA A 570 -17.65 -11.22 0.81
C ALA A 570 -18.41 -10.07 1.49
N LYS A 571 -18.82 -10.26 2.76
CA LYS A 571 -19.38 -9.19 3.58
C LYS A 571 -18.27 -8.23 4.01
N LEU A 572 -18.58 -6.95 4.12
CA LEU A 572 -17.66 -5.96 4.70
C LEU A 572 -17.45 -6.26 6.19
N GLY A 573 -16.19 -6.30 6.61
CA GLY A 573 -15.79 -6.34 8.02
C GLY A 573 -15.87 -4.95 8.66
N VAL A 574 -15.78 -4.89 9.98
CA VAL A 574 -15.69 -3.62 10.71
C VAL A 574 -14.31 -3.00 10.43
N PRO A 575 -14.21 -1.70 10.07
CA PRO A 575 -12.91 -1.04 9.90
C PRO A 575 -12.00 -1.25 11.12
N SER A 576 -10.72 -1.47 10.86
CA SER A 576 -9.69 -1.80 11.87
C SER A 576 -9.89 -3.13 12.63
N SER A 577 -10.86 -3.97 12.26
CA SER A 577 -10.97 -5.35 12.78
C SER A 577 -10.22 -6.39 11.92
N TYR A 578 -9.53 -5.95 10.88
CA TYR A 578 -8.78 -6.75 9.91
C TYR A 578 -7.68 -5.88 9.28
N GLU A 579 -6.65 -6.49 8.71
CA GLU A 579 -5.63 -5.77 7.93
C GLU A 579 -6.24 -5.24 6.63
N ARG A 580 -6.26 -3.92 6.43
CA ARG A 580 -6.86 -3.31 5.23
C ARG A 580 -6.03 -3.57 3.96
N TYR A 581 -4.73 -3.75 4.09
CA TYR A 581 -3.78 -3.93 3.00
C TYR A 581 -2.76 -5.04 3.34
N GLY A 582 -2.30 -5.75 2.32
CA GLY A 582 -1.20 -6.70 2.45
C GLY A 582 -0.85 -7.35 1.12
N ILE A 583 0.12 -8.24 1.13
CA ILE A 583 0.52 -9.03 -0.04
C ILE A 583 -0.15 -10.39 0.04
N VAL A 584 -0.77 -10.84 -1.04
CA VAL A 584 -1.25 -12.22 -1.17
C VAL A 584 -0.33 -12.99 -2.09
N VAL A 585 -0.03 -14.23 -1.71
CA VAL A 585 0.77 -15.18 -2.48
C VAL A 585 -0.04 -16.45 -2.70
N ALA A 586 -0.43 -16.67 -3.95
CA ALA A 586 -1.13 -17.87 -4.39
C ALA A 586 -0.08 -18.95 -4.73
N VAL A 587 0.00 -19.99 -3.90
CA VAL A 587 0.87 -21.15 -4.11
C VAL A 587 0.02 -22.35 -4.48
N ALA A 588 0.32 -23.05 -5.58
CA ALA A 588 -0.43 -24.26 -5.92
C ALA A 588 -0.12 -25.39 -4.92
N GLY A 589 -1.12 -25.98 -4.28
CA GLY A 589 -0.95 -26.95 -3.19
C GLY A 589 -0.52 -28.36 -3.64
N SER A 590 0.29 -29.03 -2.83
CA SER A 590 0.75 -30.42 -3.04
C SER A 590 -0.14 -31.42 -2.29
N ARG A 591 -1.37 -31.64 -2.77
CA ARG A 591 -2.29 -32.66 -2.22
C ARG A 591 -1.63 -34.04 -2.27
N VAL A 592 -1.30 -34.63 -1.12
CA VAL A 592 -0.57 -35.93 -1.04
C VAL A 592 -1.28 -37.05 -1.85
N ASP A 593 -2.60 -37.12 -1.77
CA ASP A 593 -3.42 -38.11 -2.52
C ASP A 593 -3.48 -37.83 -4.05
N PHE A 594 -3.04 -36.67 -4.55
CA PHE A 594 -3.14 -36.24 -5.95
C PHE A 594 -1.81 -35.80 -6.60
N ALA A 595 -0.75 -35.56 -5.83
CA ALA A 595 0.60 -35.36 -6.36
C ALA A 595 1.00 -36.55 -7.25
N ASN A 596 0.61 -37.76 -6.84
CA ASN A 596 0.70 -38.96 -7.67
C ASN A 596 -0.11 -38.87 -8.98
N GLU A 597 -1.36 -38.39 -8.96
CA GLU A 597 -2.16 -38.28 -10.20
C GLU A 597 -1.54 -37.31 -11.21
N MET A 598 -0.83 -36.25 -10.79
CA MET A 598 -0.22 -35.30 -11.74
C MET A 598 1.22 -35.69 -12.11
N GLU A 599 2.08 -35.99 -11.12
CA GLU A 599 3.49 -36.27 -11.39
C GLU A 599 3.78 -37.74 -11.76
N LEU A 600 3.00 -38.74 -11.30
CA LEU A 600 3.14 -40.11 -11.85
C LEU A 600 2.44 -40.25 -13.20
N ARG A 601 1.32 -39.58 -13.50
CA ARG A 601 0.74 -39.64 -14.87
C ARG A 601 1.55 -38.88 -15.93
N ALA A 602 2.59 -38.12 -15.53
CA ALA A 602 3.62 -37.61 -16.44
C ALA A 602 4.80 -38.60 -16.64
N ARG A 603 4.78 -39.75 -15.95
CA ARG A 603 5.87 -40.74 -15.85
C ARG A 603 5.45 -42.20 -16.11
N SER A 604 4.17 -42.57 -15.99
CA SER A 604 3.74 -43.95 -15.69
C SER A 604 2.72 -44.59 -16.66
N GLY A 605 2.43 -43.99 -17.82
CA GLY A 605 1.84 -44.69 -18.97
C GLY A 605 0.44 -45.27 -18.74
N GLY A 606 -0.47 -44.49 -18.14
CA GLY A 606 -1.78 -44.97 -17.68
C GLY A 606 -2.79 -45.25 -18.81
N ASP A 607 -2.61 -46.38 -19.51
CA ASP A 607 -3.43 -46.84 -20.65
C ASP A 607 -3.63 -45.79 -21.77
N ILE A 608 -2.60 -44.99 -22.01
CA ILE A 608 -2.45 -44.15 -23.21
C ILE A 608 -1.26 -44.70 -24.03
N GLU A 609 -1.42 -44.72 -25.35
CA GLU A 609 -0.60 -45.50 -26.28
C GLU A 609 0.92 -45.34 -26.10
N ALA A 610 1.63 -46.48 -26.14
CA ALA A 610 3.06 -46.58 -25.86
C ALA A 610 3.90 -45.68 -26.79
N GLY A 611 4.47 -44.61 -26.25
CA GLY A 611 5.40 -43.72 -26.94
C GLY A 611 5.49 -42.28 -26.45
N ARG A 612 4.53 -41.78 -25.64
CA ARG A 612 4.41 -40.34 -25.32
C ARG A 612 5.01 -39.85 -24.00
N GLU A 613 5.37 -40.72 -23.07
CA GLU A 613 5.71 -40.34 -21.68
C GLU A 613 7.21 -40.41 -21.34
N ILE A 614 7.56 -40.25 -20.06
CA ILE A 614 8.89 -40.33 -19.45
C ILE A 614 9.78 -39.09 -19.70
N LEU A 615 9.34 -37.92 -19.22
CA LEU A 615 10.25 -36.83 -18.78
C LEU A 615 10.90 -37.16 -17.42
N GLU A 616 11.06 -38.44 -17.08
CA GLU A 616 11.52 -38.88 -15.77
C GLU A 616 12.95 -38.43 -15.43
N PRO A 617 13.94 -38.47 -16.36
CA PRO A 617 15.27 -37.91 -16.10
C PRO A 617 15.24 -36.41 -15.78
N GLU A 618 14.42 -35.63 -16.47
CA GLU A 618 14.34 -34.18 -16.33
C GLU A 618 13.60 -33.79 -15.02
N TRP A 619 12.50 -34.49 -14.69
CA TRP A 619 11.83 -34.37 -13.40
C TRP A 619 12.68 -34.90 -12.24
N ALA A 620 13.52 -35.92 -12.45
CA ALA A 620 14.48 -36.37 -11.45
C ALA A 620 15.57 -35.31 -11.23
N ALA A 621 16.16 -34.77 -12.30
CA ALA A 621 17.17 -33.72 -12.23
C ALA A 621 16.67 -32.44 -11.54
N PHE A 622 15.43 -32.01 -11.83
CA PHE A 622 14.78 -30.88 -11.15
C PHE A 622 14.74 -31.05 -9.62
N TYR A 623 14.54 -32.28 -9.17
CA TYR A 623 14.37 -32.69 -7.77
C TYR A 623 15.60 -33.40 -7.16
N ALA A 624 16.76 -33.43 -7.84
CA ALA A 624 17.90 -34.28 -7.49
C ALA A 624 18.73 -33.77 -6.29
N ASP A 625 18.89 -32.45 -6.17
CA ASP A 625 19.63 -31.82 -5.05
C ASP A 625 19.00 -32.09 -3.68
N ASP A 626 17.77 -32.60 -3.65
CA ASP A 626 17.02 -32.96 -2.45
C ASP A 626 17.10 -34.47 -2.12
N GLU A 627 17.62 -35.31 -3.02
CA GLU A 627 17.82 -36.75 -2.75
C GLU A 627 19.03 -37.01 -1.85
N ALA A 628 20.08 -36.20 -1.97
CA ALA A 628 21.25 -36.27 -1.09
C ALA A 628 20.98 -35.82 0.37
N ARG A 629 19.74 -35.42 0.70
CA ARG A 629 19.35 -34.87 2.01
C ARG A 629 18.61 -35.87 2.91
N ASP A 630 18.17 -36.99 2.33
CA ASP A 630 17.13 -37.86 2.91
C ASP A 630 17.64 -38.90 3.92
N GLU A 631 18.95 -39.22 3.93
CA GLU A 631 19.56 -40.17 4.88
C GLU A 631 19.44 -39.75 6.36
N SER A 632 19.10 -38.48 6.63
CA SER A 632 19.13 -37.89 7.97
C SER A 632 17.81 -37.96 8.77
N VAL A 633 16.68 -38.26 8.12
CA VAL A 633 15.35 -38.28 8.78
C VAL A 633 15.06 -39.64 9.42
N GLY A 634 15.82 -39.95 10.47
CA GLY A 634 15.73 -41.22 11.21
C GLY A 634 14.43 -41.37 12.00
N GLY A 635 13.37 -41.90 11.37
CA GLY A 635 12.13 -42.22 12.08
C GLY A 635 10.86 -42.35 11.22
N ASN A 636 10.93 -42.91 10.01
CA ASN A 636 9.74 -43.06 9.14
C ASN A 636 8.78 -44.17 9.62
N PRO A 637 7.51 -43.87 9.96
CA PRO A 637 6.48 -44.86 10.30
C PRO A 637 5.69 -45.38 9.08
N PHE A 638 6.09 -45.02 7.86
CA PHE A 638 5.28 -45.16 6.64
C PHE A 638 5.48 -46.49 5.90
N THR A 639 4.49 -46.89 5.10
CA THR A 639 4.64 -48.01 4.15
C THR A 639 5.18 -47.54 2.79
N GLY A 640 5.76 -48.46 2.00
CA GLY A 640 6.64 -48.11 0.87
C GLY A 640 6.05 -47.28 -0.28
N LEU A 641 4.72 -47.22 -0.43
CA LEU A 641 4.09 -46.28 -1.36
C LEU A 641 3.99 -44.88 -0.74
N GLU A 642 3.51 -44.81 0.51
CA GLU A 642 3.25 -43.57 1.25
C GLU A 642 4.53 -42.75 1.50
N VAL A 643 5.69 -43.42 1.58
CA VAL A 643 7.01 -42.77 1.58
C VAL A 643 7.21 -41.91 0.32
N ARG A 644 6.87 -42.44 -0.87
CA ARG A 644 7.05 -41.71 -2.14
C ARG A 644 6.09 -40.53 -2.24
N ASP A 645 4.82 -40.72 -1.89
CA ASP A 645 3.78 -39.68 -1.87
C ASP A 645 4.20 -38.49 -0.99
N ALA A 646 4.75 -38.79 0.20
CA ALA A 646 5.28 -37.80 1.12
C ALA A 646 6.50 -37.07 0.55
N LEU A 647 7.44 -37.78 -0.08
CA LEU A 647 8.67 -37.19 -0.64
C LEU A 647 8.39 -36.18 -1.76
N TRP A 648 7.55 -36.50 -2.75
CA TRP A 648 7.24 -35.53 -3.82
C TRP A 648 6.49 -34.32 -3.28
N SER A 649 5.56 -34.54 -2.34
CA SER A 649 4.86 -33.44 -1.64
C SER A 649 5.84 -32.52 -0.90
N ARG A 650 6.84 -33.09 -0.22
CA ARG A 650 7.91 -32.34 0.47
C ARG A 650 8.76 -31.53 -0.50
N ARG A 651 9.24 -32.11 -1.61
CA ARG A 651 10.08 -31.42 -2.60
C ARG A 651 9.36 -30.27 -3.31
N ARG A 652 8.07 -30.44 -3.61
CA ARG A 652 7.25 -29.36 -4.17
C ARG A 652 6.97 -28.25 -3.14
N LEU A 653 6.66 -28.59 -1.89
CA LEU A 653 6.54 -27.60 -0.80
C LEU A 653 7.85 -26.82 -0.60
N GLN A 654 9.00 -27.51 -0.58
CA GLN A 654 10.32 -26.86 -0.48
C GLN A 654 10.53 -25.86 -1.62
N THR A 655 10.27 -26.26 -2.86
CA THR A 655 10.36 -25.38 -4.04
C THR A 655 9.51 -24.12 -3.90
N SER A 656 8.24 -24.27 -3.49
CA SER A 656 7.32 -23.14 -3.34
C SER A 656 7.63 -22.26 -2.12
N LEU A 657 8.06 -22.85 -0.99
CA LEU A 657 8.40 -22.12 0.23
C LEU A 657 9.71 -21.33 0.08
N ASP A 658 10.69 -21.88 -0.63
CA ASP A 658 11.94 -21.17 -0.92
C ASP A 658 11.66 -19.94 -1.83
N GLN A 659 10.77 -20.06 -2.84
CA GLN A 659 10.28 -18.90 -3.61
C GLN A 659 9.51 -17.88 -2.75
N VAL A 660 8.61 -18.33 -1.86
CA VAL A 660 7.89 -17.45 -0.93
C VAL A 660 8.86 -16.62 -0.08
N LEU A 661 9.95 -17.22 0.40
CA LEU A 661 10.91 -16.55 1.28
C LEU A 661 11.86 -15.60 0.52
N VAL A 662 12.20 -15.89 -0.74
CA VAL A 662 12.88 -14.90 -1.61
C VAL A 662 11.94 -13.73 -1.92
N GLU A 663 10.66 -14.00 -2.17
CA GLU A 663 9.64 -12.96 -2.36
C GLU A 663 9.42 -12.13 -1.08
N CYS A 664 9.54 -12.70 0.13
CA CYS A 664 9.55 -11.93 1.37
C CYS A 664 10.67 -10.88 1.38
N MET A 665 11.87 -11.24 0.93
CA MET A 665 13.00 -10.31 0.84
C MET A 665 12.75 -9.22 -0.20
N ALA A 666 12.27 -9.61 -1.39
CA ALA A 666 11.98 -8.68 -2.48
C ALA A 666 10.85 -7.67 -2.10
N ARG A 667 9.78 -8.16 -1.46
CA ARG A 667 8.67 -7.31 -1.00
C ARG A 667 9.05 -6.46 0.20
N SER A 668 9.84 -6.98 1.14
CA SER A 668 10.36 -6.17 2.25
C SER A 668 11.14 -4.95 1.75
N ALA A 669 12.01 -5.14 0.75
CA ALA A 669 12.74 -4.04 0.10
C ALA A 669 11.82 -3.09 -0.68
N GLU A 670 10.75 -3.60 -1.31
CA GLU A 670 9.76 -2.82 -2.07
C GLU A 670 8.93 -1.87 -1.18
N TYR A 671 8.58 -2.29 0.05
CA TYR A 671 7.75 -1.50 0.99
C TYR A 671 8.53 -0.87 2.15
N GLY A 672 9.81 -1.19 2.33
CA GLY A 672 10.64 -0.66 3.41
C GLY A 672 10.30 -1.21 4.80
N GLN A 673 9.62 -2.36 4.88
CA GLN A 673 9.12 -2.96 6.12
C GLN A 673 9.49 -4.46 6.21
N PRO A 674 9.76 -5.01 7.41
CA PRO A 674 9.86 -6.45 7.59
C PRO A 674 8.51 -7.14 7.35
N ILE A 675 8.55 -8.40 6.97
CA ILE A 675 7.35 -9.21 6.70
C ILE A 675 6.85 -9.92 7.96
N TYR A 676 5.53 -9.95 8.13
CA TYR A 676 4.79 -10.92 8.93
C TYR A 676 4.17 -11.95 7.96
N LEU A 677 4.77 -13.13 7.87
CA LEU A 677 4.37 -14.15 6.89
C LEU A 677 3.31 -15.07 7.49
N ARG A 678 2.04 -14.89 7.13
CA ARG A 678 0.96 -15.82 7.53
C ARG A 678 0.77 -16.89 6.45
N ILE A 679 0.82 -18.16 6.84
CA ILE A 679 0.59 -19.31 5.97
C ILE A 679 -0.66 -20.04 6.46
N VAL A 680 -1.72 -20.09 5.65
CA VAL A 680 -3.04 -20.59 6.09
C VAL A 680 -3.30 -22.02 5.61
N GLY A 681 -3.49 -22.97 6.54
CA GLY A 681 -4.13 -24.27 6.24
C GLY A 681 -5.66 -24.10 6.04
N HIS A 682 -6.38 -24.93 5.27
CA HIS A 682 -6.05 -26.27 4.79
C HIS A 682 -6.74 -26.55 3.44
N GLU A 683 -5.98 -26.89 2.41
CA GLU A 683 -6.49 -27.27 1.07
C GLU A 683 -5.95 -28.65 0.60
N LEU A 684 -5.27 -29.39 1.49
CA LEU A 684 -4.55 -30.63 1.15
C LEU A 684 -5.50 -31.86 1.01
N GLY A 685 -6.79 -31.60 0.77
CA GLY A 685 -7.81 -32.57 0.40
C GLY A 685 -8.59 -33.13 1.59
N ARG A 686 -9.93 -33.03 1.57
CA ARG A 686 -10.81 -33.61 2.59
C ARG A 686 -10.95 -35.14 2.46
N ARG A 687 -9.88 -35.87 2.76
CA ARG A 687 -9.96 -37.24 3.25
C ARG A 687 -9.50 -37.29 4.70
N MET A 688 -10.45 -37.56 5.60
CA MET A 688 -10.30 -37.51 7.07
C MET A 688 -9.21 -38.42 7.67
N MET A 689 -8.50 -39.20 6.86
CA MET A 689 -7.52 -40.20 7.30
C MET A 689 -6.06 -39.70 7.27
N ARG A 690 -5.75 -38.52 6.69
CA ARG A 690 -4.35 -38.06 6.44
C ARG A 690 -4.01 -36.62 6.86
N VAL A 691 -4.98 -35.84 7.35
CA VAL A 691 -4.82 -34.40 7.69
C VAL A 691 -3.60 -34.11 8.60
N ALA A 692 -3.46 -34.84 9.70
CA ALA A 692 -2.38 -34.64 10.67
C ALA A 692 -0.96 -34.91 10.11
N MET A 693 -0.84 -35.83 9.13
CA MET A 693 0.43 -36.09 8.42
C MET A 693 0.79 -34.92 7.50
N GLN A 694 -0.20 -34.31 6.86
CA GLN A 694 -0.03 -33.17 5.96
C GLN A 694 0.38 -31.92 6.73
N ASP A 695 -0.21 -31.66 7.90
CA ASP A 695 0.17 -30.55 8.76
C ASP A 695 1.58 -30.73 9.35
N ALA A 696 1.94 -31.95 9.76
CA ALA A 696 3.30 -32.27 10.17
C ALA A 696 4.33 -32.02 9.05
N ILE A 697 4.02 -32.42 7.81
CA ILE A 697 4.88 -32.15 6.65
C ILE A 697 4.99 -30.65 6.38
N LEU A 698 3.87 -29.91 6.39
CA LEU A 698 3.84 -28.48 6.11
C LEU A 698 4.65 -27.69 7.14
N ILE A 699 4.38 -27.86 8.45
CA ILE A 699 5.11 -27.10 9.47
C ILE A 699 6.61 -27.44 9.47
N THR A 700 6.97 -28.72 9.22
CA THR A 700 8.37 -29.14 9.12
C THR A 700 9.07 -28.45 7.93
N GLU A 701 8.45 -28.40 6.75
CA GLU A 701 9.08 -27.74 5.60
C GLU A 701 9.06 -26.21 5.67
N VAL A 702 8.09 -25.60 6.36
CA VAL A 702 8.15 -24.17 6.71
C VAL A 702 9.35 -23.89 7.63
N LEU A 703 9.53 -24.66 8.71
CA LEU A 703 10.68 -24.52 9.61
C LEU A 703 12.01 -24.70 8.87
N ASN A 704 12.11 -25.73 8.01
CA ASN A 704 13.30 -26.00 7.21
C ASN A 704 13.57 -24.88 6.19
N ALA A 705 12.56 -24.36 5.51
CA ALA A 705 12.71 -23.28 4.53
C ALA A 705 13.16 -21.97 5.21
N VAL A 706 12.57 -21.60 6.36
CA VAL A 706 13.00 -20.44 7.15
C VAL A 706 14.48 -20.60 7.55
N ALA A 707 14.89 -21.77 8.06
CA ALA A 707 16.28 -22.04 8.41
C ALA A 707 17.25 -21.95 7.20
N ARG A 708 16.82 -22.36 5.99
CA ARG A 708 17.59 -22.22 4.75
C ARG A 708 17.67 -20.79 4.22
N SER A 709 16.68 -19.95 4.51
CA SER A 709 16.50 -18.63 3.87
C SER A 709 17.63 -17.64 4.15
N ALA A 710 17.84 -16.72 3.20
CA ALA A 710 18.75 -15.57 3.35
C ALA A 710 18.09 -14.35 4.01
N CYS A 711 16.88 -14.50 4.57
CA CYS A 711 16.14 -13.41 5.21
C CYS A 711 16.95 -12.80 6.37
N SER A 712 17.20 -11.49 6.32
CA SER A 712 17.73 -10.72 7.45
C SER A 712 16.58 -10.31 8.37
N ARG A 713 16.90 -9.75 9.56
CA ARG A 713 15.86 -9.21 10.47
C ARG A 713 15.05 -8.08 9.81
N ALA A 714 15.64 -7.33 8.89
CA ALA A 714 14.92 -6.33 8.13
C ALA A 714 13.88 -6.94 7.16
N HIS A 715 14.04 -8.22 6.78
CA HIS A 715 13.20 -8.89 5.79
C HIS A 715 12.03 -9.67 6.41
N LEU A 716 12.25 -10.37 7.53
CA LEU A 716 11.28 -11.29 8.12
C LEU A 716 11.41 -11.31 9.65
N GLU A 717 10.34 -10.96 10.36
CA GLU A 717 10.27 -10.99 11.84
C GLU A 717 9.50 -12.20 12.37
N CYS A 718 8.45 -12.65 11.66
CA CYS A 718 7.61 -13.78 12.11
C CYS A 718 7.04 -14.61 10.95
N VAL A 719 6.89 -15.91 11.19
CA VAL A 719 6.04 -16.82 10.40
C VAL A 719 4.92 -17.36 11.28
N ASP A 720 3.67 -17.15 10.84
CA ASP A 720 2.43 -17.54 11.52
C ASP A 720 1.70 -18.60 10.70
N VAL A 721 1.85 -19.87 11.07
CA VAL A 721 1.19 -20.97 10.35
C VAL A 721 -0.19 -21.20 10.97
N ALA A 722 -1.19 -20.59 10.36
CA ALA A 722 -2.56 -20.54 10.87
C ALA A 722 -3.38 -21.75 10.40
N TRP A 723 -4.38 -22.13 11.21
CA TRP A 723 -5.42 -23.13 10.90
C TRP A 723 -4.96 -24.59 10.72
N ILE A 724 -3.72 -24.93 11.07
CA ILE A 724 -3.20 -26.32 11.07
C ILE A 724 -3.38 -27.03 12.43
N ASP A 725 -3.43 -28.36 12.41
CA ASP A 725 -3.44 -29.25 13.58
C ASP A 725 -2.06 -29.94 13.75
N VAL A 726 -1.10 -29.24 14.39
CA VAL A 726 0.26 -29.77 14.60
C VAL A 726 0.24 -30.99 15.55
N PRO A 727 0.73 -32.17 15.13
CA PRO A 727 0.84 -33.32 16.02
C PRO A 727 1.94 -33.14 17.06
N THR A 728 1.74 -33.65 18.28
CA THR A 728 2.68 -33.52 19.42
C THR A 728 4.09 -34.06 19.16
N ALA A 729 4.28 -34.88 18.11
CA ALA A 729 5.59 -35.38 17.68
C ALA A 729 6.45 -34.31 16.97
N VAL A 730 5.87 -33.22 16.46
CA VAL A 730 6.58 -32.14 15.80
C VAL A 730 6.80 -31.00 16.77
N GLY A 731 8.02 -30.89 17.30
CA GLY A 731 8.40 -29.81 18.21
C GLY A 731 8.44 -28.46 17.49
N ILE A 732 7.51 -27.56 17.83
CA ILE A 732 7.50 -26.18 17.33
C ILE A 732 8.51 -25.35 18.16
N PRO A 733 9.61 -24.85 17.59
CA PRO A 733 10.51 -23.94 18.29
C PRO A 733 9.87 -22.53 18.39
N GLN A 734 10.23 -21.74 19.39
CA GLN A 734 9.75 -20.34 19.49
C GLN A 734 10.36 -19.42 18.42
N THR A 735 11.58 -19.72 17.98
CA THR A 735 12.27 -18.99 16.91
C THR A 735 13.07 -19.97 16.03
N VAL A 736 13.29 -19.59 14.77
CA VAL A 736 14.23 -20.25 13.86
C VAL A 736 15.26 -19.22 13.37
N THR A 737 16.54 -19.59 13.43
CA THR A 737 17.62 -18.75 12.89
C THR A 737 17.79 -19.01 11.39
N THR A 738 17.69 -17.97 10.58
CA THR A 738 17.91 -18.02 9.12
C THR A 738 19.41 -18.02 8.79
N ARG A 739 19.79 -18.37 7.55
CA ARG A 739 21.16 -18.13 7.06
C ARG A 739 21.51 -16.65 6.97
N GLY A 740 20.51 -15.78 6.83
CA GLY A 740 20.64 -14.32 6.92
C GLY A 740 20.79 -13.77 8.34
N GLY A 741 20.87 -14.63 9.37
CA GLY A 741 21.09 -14.25 10.76
C GLY A 741 19.86 -13.67 11.48
N ALA A 742 18.67 -13.75 10.88
CA ALA A 742 17.43 -13.35 11.55
C ALA A 742 16.99 -14.44 12.54
N MET A 743 16.56 -14.04 13.74
CA MET A 743 15.83 -14.91 14.65
C MET A 743 14.34 -14.73 14.43
N VAL A 744 13.79 -15.48 13.48
CA VAL A 744 12.38 -15.36 13.05
C VAL A 744 11.49 -16.04 14.07
N ALA A 745 10.50 -15.32 14.61
CA ALA A 745 9.52 -15.90 15.53
C ALA A 745 8.58 -16.86 14.81
N ILE A 746 8.35 -18.04 15.39
CA ILE A 746 7.39 -19.01 14.86
C ILE A 746 6.12 -18.99 15.70
N ARG A 747 4.97 -18.90 15.02
CA ARG A 747 3.65 -18.96 15.63
C ARG A 747 2.80 -20.00 14.91
N VAL A 748 1.91 -20.64 15.66
CA VAL A 748 0.79 -21.43 15.14
C VAL A 748 -0.48 -20.88 15.76
N SER A 749 -1.49 -20.63 14.93
CA SER A 749 -2.67 -19.84 15.33
C SER A 749 -3.97 -20.34 14.68
N ARG A 750 -5.09 -19.70 15.03
CA ARG A 750 -6.39 -19.83 14.32
C ARG A 750 -6.84 -18.46 13.81
N ASP A 751 -5.88 -17.58 13.53
CA ASP A 751 -6.14 -16.25 13.02
C ASP A 751 -6.65 -16.38 11.58
N ASN A 752 -7.69 -15.60 11.24
CA ASN A 752 -8.20 -15.58 9.87
C ASN A 752 -7.16 -14.94 8.92
N PRO A 753 -7.18 -15.25 7.60
CA PRO A 753 -6.16 -14.86 6.64
C PRO A 753 -5.69 -13.40 6.74
N ALA A 754 -6.64 -12.45 6.79
CA ALA A 754 -6.41 -11.01 6.93
C ALA A 754 -6.77 -10.47 8.32
N ALA A 755 -6.79 -11.32 9.36
CA ALA A 755 -6.93 -10.84 10.74
C ALA A 755 -5.72 -9.97 11.14
N VAL A 756 -5.99 -8.92 11.93
CA VAL A 756 -4.98 -7.92 12.34
C VAL A 756 -3.71 -8.58 12.88
N VAL A 757 -2.55 -8.11 12.43
CA VAL A 757 -1.24 -8.57 12.90
C VAL A 757 -1.17 -8.39 14.42
N PRO A 758 -0.75 -9.42 15.19
CA PRO A 758 -0.68 -9.35 16.64
C PRO A 758 0.54 -8.56 17.12
N ASP A 759 0.44 -8.03 18.34
CA ASP A 759 1.61 -7.52 19.06
C ASP A 759 2.63 -8.66 19.31
N PRO A 760 3.95 -8.39 19.27
CA PRO A 760 4.59 -7.08 19.09
C PRO A 760 4.87 -6.69 17.62
N PHE A 761 4.29 -7.39 16.63
CA PHE A 761 4.61 -7.21 15.20
C PHE A 761 3.74 -6.15 14.51
N ARG A 762 2.58 -5.84 15.09
CA ARG A 762 1.68 -4.74 14.69
C ARG A 762 2.43 -3.42 14.47
N ASP A 763 1.97 -2.64 13.50
CA ASP A 763 2.51 -1.34 13.06
C ASP A 763 3.98 -1.35 12.59
N LYS A 764 4.67 -2.50 12.63
CA LYS A 764 6.07 -2.67 12.22
C LYS A 764 6.23 -3.56 10.99
N CYS A 765 5.36 -4.55 10.85
CA CYS A 765 5.48 -5.59 9.83
C CYS A 765 4.33 -5.52 8.81
N LEU A 766 4.67 -5.68 7.53
CA LEU A 766 3.67 -5.82 6.46
C LEU A 766 3.13 -7.27 6.45
N LEU A 767 1.80 -7.43 6.42
CA LEU A 767 1.19 -8.75 6.26
C LEU A 767 1.46 -9.32 4.85
N MET A 768 2.04 -10.52 4.81
CA MET A 768 2.17 -11.33 3.61
C MET A 768 1.44 -12.66 3.84
N LEU A 769 0.36 -12.87 3.12
CA LEU A 769 -0.57 -13.99 3.26
C LEU A 769 -0.32 -15.02 2.15
N VAL A 770 0.16 -16.21 2.54
CA VAL A 770 0.24 -17.39 1.67
C VAL A 770 -1.04 -18.21 1.82
N TYR A 771 -1.66 -18.53 0.68
CA TYR A 771 -2.78 -19.47 0.62
C TYR A 771 -2.62 -20.45 -0.55
N TRP A 772 -3.25 -21.61 -0.40
CA TRP A 772 -3.07 -22.74 -1.31
C TRP A 772 -4.14 -22.73 -2.41
N THR A 773 -3.72 -22.79 -3.66
CA THR A 773 -4.58 -22.84 -4.86
C THR A 773 -4.48 -24.20 -5.55
N GLU A 774 -5.40 -24.49 -6.48
CA GLU A 774 -5.25 -25.62 -7.40
C GLU A 774 -4.49 -25.16 -8.66
N ALA A 775 -3.54 -25.98 -9.14
CA ALA A 775 -2.60 -25.60 -10.21
C ALA A 775 -3.26 -25.23 -11.54
N ASN A 776 -4.46 -25.76 -11.78
CA ASN A 776 -5.28 -25.61 -12.98
C ASN A 776 -6.48 -24.66 -12.79
N ALA A 777 -6.62 -24.00 -11.64
CA ALA A 777 -7.72 -23.11 -11.31
C ALA A 777 -7.32 -21.62 -11.25
N LEU A 778 -8.25 -20.74 -11.60
CA LEU A 778 -8.15 -19.31 -11.34
C LEU A 778 -8.17 -19.04 -9.82
N PRO A 779 -7.62 -17.91 -9.37
CA PRO A 779 -7.64 -17.52 -7.95
C PRO A 779 -9.06 -17.57 -7.38
N GLY A 780 -9.23 -18.31 -6.28
CA GLY A 780 -10.51 -18.45 -5.58
C GLY A 780 -11.27 -19.76 -5.81
N ASN A 781 -10.95 -20.53 -6.86
CA ASN A 781 -11.51 -21.85 -7.15
C ASN A 781 -13.04 -21.98 -6.94
N GLU A 782 -13.51 -22.55 -5.82
CA GLU A 782 -14.93 -22.73 -5.51
C GLU A 782 -15.71 -21.40 -5.43
N TYR A 783 -15.02 -20.27 -5.23
CA TYR A 783 -15.56 -18.91 -5.35
C TYR A 783 -16.42 -18.77 -6.61
N TRP A 784 -15.88 -19.14 -7.78
CA TRP A 784 -16.52 -18.96 -9.08
C TRP A 784 -17.78 -19.85 -9.30
N ALA A 785 -18.10 -20.79 -8.39
CA ALA A 785 -19.38 -21.50 -8.35
C ALA A 785 -20.43 -20.82 -7.45
N GLY A 786 -20.11 -19.69 -6.82
CA GLY A 786 -20.91 -19.12 -5.73
C GLY A 786 -20.80 -19.91 -4.42
N ALA A 787 -19.81 -20.79 -4.27
CA ALA A 787 -19.60 -21.58 -3.06
C ALA A 787 -18.68 -20.81 -2.08
N LEU A 788 -19.22 -19.72 -1.53
CA LEU A 788 -18.47 -18.65 -0.86
C LEU A 788 -17.91 -18.99 0.55
N ASP A 789 -18.30 -20.11 1.16
CA ASP A 789 -17.92 -20.51 2.54
C ASP A 789 -17.25 -21.90 2.67
N THR A 790 -16.92 -22.54 1.54
CA THR A 790 -16.56 -23.97 1.49
C THR A 790 -15.06 -24.24 1.70
N SER A 791 -14.18 -23.36 1.25
CA SER A 791 -12.72 -23.53 1.16
C SER A 791 -11.95 -22.29 1.63
N VAL A 792 -10.62 -22.40 1.80
CA VAL A 792 -9.74 -21.25 2.04
C VAL A 792 -9.60 -20.43 0.75
N ASN A 793 -9.59 -21.11 -0.41
CA ASN A 793 -9.71 -20.49 -1.72
C ASN A 793 -10.89 -19.49 -1.78
N SER A 794 -12.11 -19.94 -1.47
CA SER A 794 -13.28 -19.05 -1.38
C SER A 794 -13.13 -17.99 -0.31
N ALA A 795 -12.58 -18.31 0.87
CA ALA A 795 -12.46 -17.35 1.97
C ALA A 795 -11.54 -16.17 1.62
N VAL A 796 -10.40 -16.43 0.98
CA VAL A 796 -9.43 -15.41 0.53
C VAL A 796 -9.97 -14.63 -0.68
N ALA A 797 -10.60 -15.30 -1.65
CA ALA A 797 -11.25 -14.63 -2.77
C ALA A 797 -12.37 -13.68 -2.31
N CYS A 798 -13.19 -14.10 -1.36
CA CYS A 798 -14.26 -13.30 -0.78
C CYS A 798 -13.74 -12.11 0.05
N CYS A 799 -12.56 -12.20 0.68
CA CYS A 799 -12.04 -11.10 1.51
C CYS A 799 -11.11 -10.12 0.77
N SER A 800 -10.79 -10.34 -0.51
CA SER A 800 -9.76 -9.58 -1.24
C SER A 800 -10.12 -9.37 -2.71
N LEU A 801 -9.31 -8.56 -3.42
CA LEU A 801 -9.42 -8.29 -4.86
C LEU A 801 -8.68 -9.31 -5.74
N VAL A 802 -8.15 -10.37 -5.15
CA VAL A 802 -7.39 -11.44 -5.81
C VAL A 802 -8.11 -12.09 -7.01
N PRO A 803 -9.46 -12.26 -7.05
CA PRO A 803 -10.17 -12.76 -8.24
C PRO A 803 -10.03 -11.90 -9.51
N GLU A 804 -9.57 -10.66 -9.38
CA GLU A 804 -9.28 -9.75 -10.51
C GLU A 804 -7.77 -9.45 -10.61
N LEU A 805 -7.13 -9.13 -9.48
CA LEU A 805 -5.71 -8.74 -9.44
C LEU A 805 -4.75 -9.87 -9.83
N HIS A 806 -5.07 -11.13 -9.50
CA HIS A 806 -4.27 -12.30 -9.86
C HIS A 806 -4.84 -13.05 -11.08
N ASN A 807 -5.87 -12.50 -11.74
CA ASN A 807 -6.51 -13.09 -12.90
C ASN A 807 -5.87 -12.56 -14.18
N PRO A 808 -5.16 -13.39 -14.98
CA PRO A 808 -4.43 -12.94 -16.17
C PRO A 808 -5.33 -12.52 -17.34
N LEU A 809 -6.64 -12.75 -17.22
CA LEU A 809 -7.64 -12.31 -18.18
C LEU A 809 -8.27 -10.95 -17.79
N ILE A 810 -7.89 -10.38 -16.65
CA ILE A 810 -8.29 -9.05 -16.17
C ILE A 810 -7.05 -8.17 -15.95
N ASN A 811 -6.12 -8.59 -15.08
CA ASN A 811 -4.81 -7.96 -14.92
C ASN A 811 -3.81 -8.50 -15.96
N THR A 812 -4.08 -8.31 -17.24
CA THR A 812 -3.29 -8.86 -18.36
C THR A 812 -1.80 -8.52 -18.26
N GLY A 813 -1.44 -7.33 -17.77
CA GLY A 813 -0.05 -6.92 -17.59
C GLY A 813 0.76 -7.77 -16.60
N MET A 814 0.15 -8.61 -15.77
CA MET A 814 0.90 -9.58 -14.93
C MET A 814 1.69 -10.59 -15.77
N LEU A 815 1.30 -10.79 -17.03
CA LEU A 815 1.91 -11.72 -17.98
C LEU A 815 3.25 -11.21 -18.53
N ASP A 816 3.48 -9.89 -18.49
CA ASP A 816 4.79 -9.27 -18.78
C ASP A 816 5.73 -9.38 -17.56
N ARG A 817 5.18 -9.60 -16.36
CA ARG A 817 5.87 -9.61 -15.06
C ARG A 817 6.19 -11.02 -14.59
N ILE A 818 6.85 -11.78 -15.46
CA ILE A 818 7.43 -13.10 -15.15
C ILE A 818 8.85 -12.88 -14.62
N ILE A 819 9.09 -13.30 -13.37
CA ILE A 819 10.37 -13.15 -12.67
C ILE A 819 10.94 -14.53 -12.35
N VAL A 820 12.18 -14.77 -12.81
CA VAL A 820 13.01 -15.86 -12.29
C VAL A 820 13.71 -15.35 -11.03
N GLN A 821 13.47 -16.00 -9.88
CA GLN A 821 14.05 -15.62 -8.59
C GLN A 821 15.21 -16.57 -8.22
N GLU A 822 16.44 -16.10 -8.42
CA GLU A 822 17.70 -16.73 -7.97
C GLU A 822 17.92 -16.61 -6.45
#